data_AF-A0A178IIS1-F1
#
_entry.id   AF-A0A178IIS1-F1
#
_cell.length_a   1.000
_cell.length_b   1.000
_cell.length_c   1.000
_cell.angle_alpha   90.00
_cell.angle_beta   90.00
_cell.angle_gamma   90.00
#
_symmetry.space_group_name_H-M   'P 1'
#
loop_
_entity.id
_entity.type
_entity.pdbx_description
1 polymer ?
#
loop_
_entity_poly.entity_id
_entity_poly.type
_entity_poly.pdbx_seq_one_letter_code
_entity_poly.pdbx_strand_id
1 'polypeptide(L)'
;MILSCATFIAAVAGITERPAPADPNAIRVVTANLRQLLGGGSGASATEDDWEHRKDICRDVLVAQKAEICGFQECRQVQLDYFLQTMAGFAYYALKAGSQPTNPGNAILYSTDRFERLAADGFWLSETPKVPGSKSWNSDAVRFANWIQLKDKKTGRIFVVWSLHLDHVSQLARENQVGIALESAAMQEADVPQLLLGDFNAGPGNVVYGMVTGGGWIDTYVAGDGAGAPNPGRTAHDFKGLSSADGGNKIDFIFSRGKFSTIRTEIIKDFRTVDGVDRYPSDHYFVSADVIFDASGGAIPDPESYTPVSYRELGAPAGIAFNAAGDVYVADEGLQVIKKISGIGTDSAKATIFVGISGGAGFIDSADGTRALLNQPRSLVLQDGIWYVADSGNKALRVINADTMAVSLYAGAPYGGGALVDGELASARFGRPASVAIADNGTIYIADAVAHAIRRVDVSGTVSTLAGKLGFSGTADGAGQDARFNEPAGIALDQAGQSLYVADTGNHVIRRIALGANPAQVETVAGRAGLSGWADGIGGDARFSDPCGVAMGSGTLFVADTGNHIIRAINIATGAVTRIAGTPGKEPPLGMAVVKDGAGDTALFSYPSGVAVDATGNLYIADTGNGTIRYINLAEGNVVSTPLALSGSDGSSDPGSNPNPGPSGGGGGGSMSLGGMLALALLAAHRRWSARQ
;
A
#
# COMPACT_ATOMS: atom_id res chain seq x y z
N MET A 1 -5.77 -57.56 -3.22
CA MET A 1 -5.42 -57.10 -4.58
C MET A 1 -6.15 -55.80 -4.80
N ILE A 2 -5.49 -54.66 -4.55
CA ILE A 2 -6.05 -53.32 -4.72
C ILE A 2 -5.60 -52.86 -6.12
N LEU A 3 -6.53 -52.72 -7.07
CA LEU A 3 -6.25 -52.11 -8.36
C LEU A 3 -6.32 -50.59 -8.20
N SER A 4 -5.23 -49.90 -8.53
CA SER A 4 -5.16 -48.45 -8.64
C SER A 4 -5.92 -47.97 -9.87
N CYS A 5 -6.92 -47.11 -9.71
CA CYS A 5 -7.49 -46.33 -10.80
C CYS A 5 -6.49 -45.24 -11.22
N ALA A 6 -5.59 -45.58 -12.14
CA ALA A 6 -4.92 -44.60 -12.99
C ALA A 6 -5.81 -44.38 -14.21
N THR A 7 -6.61 -43.31 -14.21
CA THR A 7 -7.29 -42.83 -15.41
C THR A 7 -6.24 -42.28 -16.38
N PHE A 8 -5.93 -43.05 -17.41
CA PHE A 8 -5.22 -42.58 -18.61
C PHE A 8 -6.07 -41.50 -19.29
N ILE A 9 -5.57 -40.27 -19.35
CA ILE A 9 -6.07 -39.28 -20.32
C ILE A 9 -5.56 -39.77 -21.68
N ALA A 10 -6.43 -40.40 -22.47
CA ALA A 10 -6.15 -40.56 -23.89
C ALA A 10 -5.96 -39.15 -24.48
N ALA A 11 -4.90 -38.93 -25.25
CA ALA A 11 -4.67 -37.64 -25.93
C ALA A 11 -5.89 -37.29 -26.79
N VAL A 12 -6.74 -36.40 -26.28
CA VAL A 12 -7.85 -35.85 -27.03
C VAL A 12 -7.26 -34.79 -27.95
N ALA A 13 -7.54 -34.90 -29.26
CA ALA A 13 -6.99 -33.97 -30.25
C ALA A 13 -7.24 -32.51 -29.82
N GLY A 14 -6.16 -31.75 -29.65
CA GLY A 14 -6.18 -30.31 -29.32
C GLY A 14 -5.90 -29.94 -27.85
N ILE A 15 -5.86 -30.89 -26.90
CA ILE A 15 -5.45 -30.62 -25.50
C ILE A 15 -4.04 -31.17 -25.27
N THR A 16 -3.13 -30.29 -24.85
CA THR A 16 -1.70 -30.62 -24.69
C THR A 16 -1.39 -30.83 -23.21
N GLU A 17 -0.93 -32.02 -22.83
CA GLU A 17 -0.42 -32.24 -21.48
C GLU A 17 0.88 -31.45 -21.28
N ARG A 18 0.89 -30.56 -20.29
CA ARG A 18 2.08 -29.77 -19.97
C ARG A 18 3.02 -30.58 -19.08
N PRO A 19 4.32 -30.66 -19.39
CA PRO A 19 5.28 -31.30 -18.50
C PRO A 19 5.30 -30.60 -17.14
N ALA A 20 5.64 -31.36 -16.10
CA ALA A 20 5.92 -30.77 -14.79
C ALA A 20 7.06 -29.74 -14.94
N PRO A 21 7.05 -28.65 -14.16
CA PRO A 21 8.16 -27.71 -14.17
C PRO A 21 9.50 -28.41 -13.89
N ALA A 22 10.58 -27.95 -14.52
CA ALA A 22 11.91 -28.51 -14.32
C ALA A 22 12.40 -28.30 -12.87
N ASP A 23 12.02 -27.17 -12.25
CA ASP A 23 12.22 -26.94 -10.82
C ASP A 23 11.03 -27.54 -10.05
N PRO A 24 11.24 -28.54 -9.17
CA PRO A 24 10.15 -29.15 -8.42
C PRO A 24 9.48 -28.17 -7.44
N ASN A 25 10.10 -27.05 -7.09
CA ASN A 25 9.51 -26.04 -6.20
C ASN A 25 8.68 -24.99 -6.96
N ALA A 26 8.66 -25.01 -8.30
CA ALA A 26 7.84 -24.10 -9.07
C ALA A 26 6.37 -24.28 -8.76
N ILE A 27 5.65 -23.16 -8.63
CA ILE A 27 4.21 -23.09 -8.47
C ILE A 27 3.63 -22.81 -9.85
N ARG A 28 2.73 -23.68 -10.32
CA ARG A 28 2.00 -23.44 -11.56
C ARG A 28 0.67 -22.74 -11.29
N VAL A 29 0.55 -21.53 -11.82
CA VAL A 29 -0.64 -20.70 -11.70
C VAL A 29 -1.29 -20.47 -13.07
N VAL A 30 -2.62 -20.42 -13.11
CA VAL A 30 -3.41 -20.15 -14.31
C VAL A 30 -4.42 -19.04 -14.02
N THR A 31 -4.58 -18.10 -14.95
CA THR A 31 -5.73 -17.18 -14.97
C THR A 31 -6.64 -17.55 -16.14
N ALA A 32 -7.95 -17.56 -15.88
CA ALA A 32 -8.95 -18.02 -16.82
C ALA A 32 -10.27 -17.24 -16.67
N ASN A 33 -10.59 -16.40 -17.67
CA ASN A 33 -11.97 -15.99 -17.86
C ASN A 33 -12.75 -17.18 -18.44
N LEU A 34 -13.72 -17.70 -17.67
CA LEU A 34 -14.46 -18.92 -18.01
C LEU A 34 -15.66 -18.67 -18.93
N ARG A 35 -15.99 -17.39 -19.16
CA ARG A 35 -17.25 -16.88 -19.68
C ARG A 35 -18.45 -17.27 -18.79
N GLN A 36 -19.30 -16.29 -18.51
CA GLN A 36 -20.55 -16.55 -17.79
C GLN A 36 -21.51 -17.47 -18.57
N LEU A 37 -22.52 -17.99 -17.89
CA LEU A 37 -23.60 -18.78 -18.52
C LEU A 37 -24.29 -17.97 -19.63
N LEU A 38 -24.41 -18.55 -20.83
CA LEU A 38 -25.02 -17.90 -21.98
C LEU A 38 -26.55 -18.09 -22.02
N GLY A 39 -27.06 -19.19 -21.45
CA GLY A 39 -28.50 -19.45 -21.29
C GLY A 39 -28.99 -19.31 -19.85
N GLY A 40 -29.75 -18.24 -19.54
CA GLY A 40 -30.28 -18.04 -18.18
C GLY A 40 -31.34 -16.94 -18.01
N GLY A 41 -32.45 -17.00 -18.75
CA GLY A 41 -33.65 -16.19 -18.52
C GLY A 41 -34.40 -15.84 -19.80
N SER A 42 -35.60 -16.40 -20.02
CA SER A 42 -36.49 -16.21 -21.19
C SER A 42 -35.98 -16.72 -22.55
N GLY A 43 -36.15 -18.02 -22.81
CA GLY A 43 -36.40 -18.53 -24.17
C GLY A 43 -35.27 -18.49 -25.22
N ALA A 44 -34.02 -18.20 -24.87
CA ALA A 44 -32.90 -18.29 -25.81
C ALA A 44 -32.43 -19.76 -25.98
N SER A 45 -32.26 -20.21 -27.23
CA SER A 45 -31.75 -21.55 -27.55
C SER A 45 -30.29 -21.68 -27.12
N ALA A 46 -29.93 -22.78 -26.43
CA ALA A 46 -28.55 -23.11 -26.09
C ALA A 46 -27.67 -23.06 -27.35
N THR A 47 -26.69 -22.16 -27.37
CA THR A 47 -25.67 -22.17 -28.41
C THR A 47 -24.67 -23.28 -28.12
N GLU A 48 -23.93 -23.69 -29.13
CA GLU A 48 -22.88 -24.70 -28.97
C GLU A 48 -21.76 -24.28 -28.00
N ASP A 49 -21.66 -22.98 -27.68
CA ASP A 49 -20.72 -22.40 -26.73
C ASP A 49 -21.32 -22.22 -25.33
N ASP A 50 -22.45 -22.84 -25.03
CA ASP A 50 -22.99 -22.86 -23.68
C ASP A 50 -22.07 -23.63 -22.70
N TRP A 51 -22.17 -23.32 -21.41
CA TRP A 51 -21.35 -23.94 -20.36
C TRP A 51 -21.42 -25.47 -20.38
N GLU A 52 -22.60 -26.04 -20.63
CA GLU A 52 -22.78 -27.49 -20.64
C GLU A 52 -21.91 -28.22 -21.67
N HIS A 53 -21.56 -27.55 -22.78
CA HIS A 53 -20.69 -28.11 -23.82
C HIS A 53 -19.20 -27.83 -23.58
N ARG A 54 -18.86 -26.85 -22.74
CA ARG A 54 -17.47 -26.43 -22.52
C ARG A 54 -16.87 -26.90 -21.20
N LYS A 55 -17.69 -27.21 -20.19
CA LYS A 55 -17.23 -27.55 -18.82
C LYS A 55 -16.17 -28.65 -18.78
N ASP A 56 -16.31 -29.70 -19.59
CA ASP A 56 -15.34 -30.79 -19.68
C ASP A 56 -14.04 -30.34 -20.35
N ILE A 57 -14.12 -29.51 -21.39
CA ILE A 57 -12.94 -28.95 -22.07
C ILE A 57 -12.18 -28.04 -21.09
N CYS A 58 -12.87 -27.18 -20.35
CA CYS A 58 -12.25 -26.34 -19.31
C CYS A 58 -11.51 -27.17 -18.27
N ARG A 59 -12.17 -28.17 -17.69
CA ARG A 59 -11.56 -29.07 -16.70
C ARG A 59 -10.33 -29.76 -17.28
N ASP A 60 -10.48 -30.35 -18.46
CA ASP A 60 -9.42 -31.17 -19.06
C ASP A 60 -8.19 -30.32 -19.41
N VAL A 61 -8.38 -29.07 -19.88
CA VAL A 61 -7.28 -28.12 -20.08
C VAL A 61 -6.57 -27.81 -18.76
N LEU A 62 -7.31 -27.47 -17.69
CA LEU A 62 -6.69 -27.15 -16.39
C LEU A 62 -5.93 -28.35 -15.78
N VAL A 63 -6.49 -29.55 -15.89
CA VAL A 63 -5.85 -30.80 -15.45
C VAL A 63 -4.61 -31.12 -16.30
N ALA A 64 -4.70 -30.99 -17.62
CA ALA A 64 -3.57 -31.22 -18.53
C ALA A 64 -2.43 -30.21 -18.28
N GLN A 65 -2.78 -28.98 -17.89
CA GLN A 65 -1.81 -27.97 -17.48
C GLN A 65 -1.19 -28.28 -16.11
N LYS A 66 -1.78 -29.16 -15.28
CA LYS A 66 -1.37 -29.41 -13.89
C LYS A 66 -1.40 -28.13 -13.06
N ALA A 67 -2.45 -27.33 -13.25
CA ALA A 67 -2.62 -26.09 -12.50
C ALA A 67 -2.71 -26.39 -11.00
N GLU A 68 -2.00 -25.62 -10.18
CA GLU A 68 -2.06 -25.75 -8.71
C GLU A 68 -2.84 -24.59 -8.08
N ILE A 69 -2.93 -23.47 -8.80
CA ILE A 69 -3.72 -22.28 -8.44
C ILE A 69 -4.42 -21.78 -9.70
N CYS A 70 -5.71 -21.46 -9.59
CA CYS A 70 -6.49 -20.89 -10.69
C CYS A 70 -7.25 -19.64 -10.24
N GLY A 71 -7.04 -18.51 -10.93
CA GLY A 71 -7.88 -17.32 -10.80
C GLY A 71 -8.96 -17.32 -11.87
N PHE A 72 -10.23 -17.40 -11.49
CA PHE A 72 -11.36 -17.50 -12.41
C PHE A 72 -12.17 -16.21 -12.51
N GLN A 73 -12.36 -15.70 -13.73
CA GLN A 73 -13.23 -14.56 -14.04
C GLN A 73 -14.54 -15.04 -14.68
N GLU A 74 -15.61 -14.28 -14.48
CA GLU A 74 -16.99 -14.60 -14.93
C GLU A 74 -17.59 -15.92 -14.39
N CYS A 75 -16.94 -16.55 -13.42
CA CYS A 75 -17.37 -17.80 -12.83
C CYS A 75 -18.65 -17.65 -11.99
N ARG A 76 -19.74 -18.33 -12.40
CA ARG A 76 -20.95 -18.51 -11.59
C ARG A 76 -20.78 -19.65 -10.58
N GLN A 77 -21.60 -19.68 -9.51
CA GLN A 77 -21.49 -20.71 -8.47
C GLN A 77 -21.61 -22.13 -9.01
N VAL A 78 -22.52 -22.37 -9.95
CA VAL A 78 -22.67 -23.68 -10.60
C VAL A 78 -21.41 -24.12 -11.36
N GLN A 79 -20.67 -23.18 -11.97
CA GLN A 79 -19.43 -23.48 -12.67
C GLN A 79 -18.34 -23.83 -11.65
N LEU A 80 -18.28 -23.09 -10.54
CA LEU A 80 -17.35 -23.34 -9.44
C LEU A 80 -17.59 -24.71 -8.77
N ASP A 81 -18.85 -25.03 -8.47
CA ASP A 81 -19.25 -26.31 -7.87
C ASP A 81 -18.84 -27.49 -8.76
N TYR A 82 -18.94 -27.34 -10.08
CA TYR A 82 -18.50 -28.35 -11.04
C TYR A 82 -16.99 -28.63 -10.95
N PHE A 83 -16.15 -27.60 -10.85
CA PHE A 83 -14.71 -27.81 -10.67
C PHE A 83 -14.39 -28.49 -9.34
N LEU A 84 -15.06 -28.10 -8.25
CA LEU A 84 -14.85 -28.74 -6.95
C LEU A 84 -15.27 -30.21 -6.93
N GLN A 85 -16.28 -30.58 -7.71
CA GLN A 85 -16.73 -31.97 -7.86
C GLN A 85 -15.81 -32.81 -8.75
N THR A 86 -15.11 -32.19 -9.72
CA THR A 86 -14.38 -32.92 -10.77
C THR A 86 -12.86 -32.78 -10.69
N MET A 87 -12.34 -31.80 -9.94
CA MET A 87 -10.93 -31.59 -9.62
C MET A 87 -10.72 -31.83 -8.13
N ALA A 88 -10.44 -33.07 -7.75
CA ALA A 88 -10.21 -33.44 -6.36
C ALA A 88 -8.98 -32.71 -5.77
N GLY A 89 -9.00 -32.44 -4.47
CA GLY A 89 -7.90 -31.79 -3.77
C GLY A 89 -7.79 -30.28 -4.01
N PHE A 90 -8.88 -29.62 -4.39
CA PHE A 90 -8.96 -28.15 -4.50
C PHE A 90 -9.92 -27.56 -3.48
N ALA A 91 -9.55 -26.40 -2.96
CA ALA A 91 -10.41 -25.50 -2.21
C ALA A 91 -10.43 -24.12 -2.90
N TYR A 92 -11.29 -23.21 -2.45
CA TYR A 92 -11.40 -21.89 -3.06
C TYR A 92 -11.70 -20.77 -2.05
N TYR A 93 -11.50 -19.54 -2.51
CA TYR A 93 -12.09 -18.35 -1.91
C TYR A 93 -12.78 -17.50 -2.99
N ALA A 94 -13.94 -16.93 -2.64
CA ALA A 94 -14.64 -15.93 -3.43
C ALA A 94 -15.52 -15.07 -2.52
N LEU A 95 -15.48 -13.75 -2.70
CA LEU A 95 -16.36 -12.82 -1.99
C LEU A 95 -17.84 -13.10 -2.32
N LYS A 96 -18.68 -13.25 -1.29
CA LYS A 96 -20.13 -13.40 -1.43
C LYS A 96 -20.82 -12.04 -1.33
N ALA A 97 -21.53 -11.63 -2.36
CA ALA A 97 -22.23 -10.34 -2.40
C ALA A 97 -23.63 -10.40 -1.74
N GLY A 98 -23.69 -10.34 -0.40
CA GLY A 98 -24.94 -10.08 0.35
C GLY A 98 -26.20 -10.84 -0.11
N SER A 99 -27.36 -10.17 -0.11
CA SER A 99 -28.68 -10.77 -0.43
C SER A 99 -28.94 -11.06 -1.92
N GLN A 100 -27.91 -11.02 -2.77
CA GLN A 100 -28.01 -11.38 -4.18
C GLN A 100 -27.55 -12.84 -4.37
N PRO A 101 -28.25 -13.68 -5.17
CA PRO A 101 -27.82 -15.06 -5.38
C PRO A 101 -26.46 -15.14 -6.11
N THR A 102 -25.45 -15.67 -5.40
CA THR A 102 -24.46 -16.65 -5.88
C THR A 102 -23.69 -16.36 -7.18
N ASN A 103 -22.96 -15.24 -7.26
CA ASN A 103 -21.90 -15.11 -8.27
C ASN A 103 -20.51 -15.00 -7.60
N PRO A 104 -19.74 -16.10 -7.48
CA PRO A 104 -18.35 -16.06 -7.01
C PRO A 104 -17.46 -15.47 -8.11
N GLY A 105 -17.58 -14.16 -8.34
CA GLY A 105 -16.69 -13.49 -9.27
C GLY A 105 -15.26 -13.54 -8.75
N ASN A 106 -14.31 -13.66 -9.68
CA ASN A 106 -12.87 -13.60 -9.39
C ASN A 106 -12.42 -14.65 -8.36
N ALA A 107 -13.02 -15.84 -8.38
CA ALA A 107 -12.71 -16.91 -7.46
C ALA A 107 -11.25 -17.36 -7.60
N ILE A 108 -10.62 -17.71 -6.47
CA ILE A 108 -9.26 -18.25 -6.45
C ILE A 108 -9.34 -19.68 -5.94
N LEU A 109 -9.08 -20.64 -6.83
CA LEU A 109 -8.94 -22.06 -6.49
C LEU A 109 -7.47 -22.37 -6.21
N TYR A 110 -7.22 -23.26 -5.25
CA TYR A 110 -5.87 -23.70 -4.91
C TYR A 110 -5.87 -25.17 -4.48
N SER A 111 -4.78 -25.87 -4.80
CA SER A 111 -4.57 -27.26 -4.38
C SER A 111 -4.36 -27.34 -2.87
N THR A 112 -5.22 -28.08 -2.17
CA THR A 112 -5.10 -28.35 -0.74
C THR A 112 -3.99 -29.35 -0.42
N ASP A 113 -3.51 -30.10 -1.41
CA ASP A 113 -2.38 -31.02 -1.23
C ASP A 113 -1.09 -30.24 -1.01
N ARG A 114 -0.94 -29.10 -1.69
CA ARG A 114 0.24 -28.24 -1.61
C ARG A 114 0.07 -27.03 -0.69
N PHE A 115 -1.10 -26.41 -0.63
CA PHE A 115 -1.26 -25.12 0.05
C PHE A 115 -2.17 -25.21 1.27
N GLU A 116 -1.84 -24.42 2.28
CA GLU A 116 -2.68 -24.09 3.42
C GLU A 116 -3.09 -22.62 3.32
N ARG A 117 -4.39 -22.33 3.39
CA ARG A 117 -4.88 -20.95 3.40
C ARG A 117 -4.77 -20.38 4.80
N LEU A 118 -3.99 -19.31 4.94
CA LEU A 118 -3.79 -18.61 6.20
C LEU A 118 -4.82 -17.50 6.41
N ALA A 119 -5.16 -16.78 5.34
CA ALA A 119 -6.14 -15.70 5.35
C ALA A 119 -6.74 -15.49 3.96
N ALA A 120 -7.85 -14.77 3.91
CA ALA A 120 -8.47 -14.31 2.67
C ALA A 120 -9.41 -13.13 2.96
N ASP A 121 -9.57 -12.25 1.98
CA ASP A 121 -10.59 -11.19 2.01
C ASP A 121 -10.95 -10.78 0.57
N GLY A 122 -12.03 -10.01 0.42
CA GLY A 122 -12.44 -9.42 -0.84
C GLY A 122 -13.10 -8.06 -0.64
N PHE A 123 -13.10 -7.24 -1.68
CA PHE A 123 -13.68 -5.91 -1.65
C PHE A 123 -14.17 -5.48 -3.03
N TRP A 124 -15.10 -4.53 -3.06
CA TRP A 124 -15.63 -3.96 -4.28
C TRP A 124 -14.66 -2.95 -4.88
N LEU A 125 -14.51 -2.95 -6.20
CA LEU A 125 -13.67 -2.00 -6.91
C LEU A 125 -14.53 -0.77 -7.25
N SER A 126 -14.75 0.06 -6.24
CA SER A 126 -15.60 1.26 -6.29
C SER A 126 -15.05 2.33 -5.32
N GLU A 127 -15.68 3.50 -5.28
CA GLU A 127 -15.32 4.54 -4.30
C GLU A 127 -15.63 4.15 -2.85
N THR A 128 -16.37 3.05 -2.65
CA THR A 128 -16.71 2.51 -1.34
C THR A 128 -16.42 1.00 -1.29
N PRO A 129 -15.14 0.59 -1.23
CA PRO A 129 -14.74 -0.81 -1.40
C PRO A 129 -15.31 -1.80 -0.39
N LYS A 130 -15.76 -1.31 0.76
CA LYS A 130 -16.33 -2.13 1.84
C LYS A 130 -17.87 -2.13 1.87
N VAL A 131 -18.52 -1.37 0.98
CA VAL A 131 -19.98 -1.36 0.83
C VAL A 131 -20.39 -2.46 -0.15
N PRO A 132 -21.18 -3.47 0.27
CA PRO A 132 -21.59 -4.56 -0.62
C PRO A 132 -22.35 -4.10 -1.86
N GLY A 133 -21.91 -4.56 -3.03
CA GLY A 133 -22.54 -4.29 -4.32
C GLY A 133 -22.27 -2.91 -4.90
N SER A 134 -21.35 -2.14 -4.30
CA SER A 134 -21.03 -0.78 -4.74
C SER A 134 -20.43 -0.74 -6.16
N LYS A 135 -20.78 0.29 -6.91
CA LYS A 135 -20.37 0.52 -8.31
C LYS A 135 -20.11 2.01 -8.53
N SER A 136 -18.95 2.35 -9.09
CA SER A 136 -18.51 3.73 -9.31
C SER A 136 -17.98 3.96 -10.73
N TRP A 137 -17.68 5.23 -11.06
CA TRP A 137 -17.00 5.66 -12.30
C TRP A 137 -17.65 5.19 -13.60
N ASN A 138 -18.98 5.11 -13.62
CA ASN A 138 -19.76 4.61 -14.75
C ASN A 138 -19.37 3.19 -15.18
N SER A 139 -18.88 2.36 -14.25
CA SER A 139 -18.63 0.94 -14.51
C SER A 139 -19.93 0.27 -14.99
N ASP A 140 -19.82 -0.57 -16.01
CA ASP A 140 -20.95 -1.29 -16.59
C ASP A 140 -21.53 -2.30 -15.56
N ALA A 141 -20.64 -3.05 -14.92
CA ALA A 141 -20.98 -4.06 -13.92
C ALA A 141 -20.33 -3.76 -12.55
N VAL A 142 -20.87 -4.37 -11.49
CA VAL A 142 -20.20 -4.40 -10.19
C VAL A 142 -18.91 -5.21 -10.33
N ARG A 143 -17.77 -4.60 -9.98
CA ARG A 143 -16.45 -5.24 -9.99
C ARG A 143 -15.93 -5.40 -8.57
N PHE A 144 -15.12 -6.42 -8.34
CA PHE A 144 -14.54 -6.71 -7.03
C PHE A 144 -13.19 -7.43 -7.20
N ALA A 145 -12.36 -7.40 -6.17
CA ALA A 145 -11.12 -8.15 -6.10
C ALA A 145 -11.18 -9.13 -4.93
N ASN A 146 -10.58 -10.29 -5.13
CA ASN A 146 -10.38 -11.29 -4.07
C ASN A 146 -8.88 -11.48 -3.87
N TRP A 147 -8.48 -11.80 -2.65
CA TRP A 147 -7.13 -12.30 -2.40
C TRP A 147 -7.13 -13.41 -1.35
N ILE A 148 -6.13 -14.28 -1.46
CA ILE A 148 -5.83 -15.30 -0.47
C ILE A 148 -4.35 -15.26 -0.11
N GLN A 149 -4.05 -15.47 1.16
CA GLN A 149 -2.71 -15.77 1.62
C GLN A 149 -2.56 -17.29 1.75
N LEU A 150 -1.51 -17.82 1.11
CA LEU A 150 -1.20 -19.23 1.12
C LEU A 150 0.16 -19.48 1.76
N LYS A 151 0.26 -20.57 2.52
CA LYS A 151 1.50 -21.23 2.89
C LYS A 151 1.71 -22.42 1.97
N ASP A 152 2.82 -22.42 1.25
CA ASP A 152 3.28 -23.59 0.49
C ASP A 152 3.81 -24.64 1.47
N LYS A 153 3.07 -25.74 1.67
CA LYS A 153 3.44 -26.82 2.59
C LYS A 153 4.76 -27.49 2.21
N LYS A 154 5.16 -27.39 0.94
CA LYS A 154 6.41 -27.96 0.44
C LYS A 154 7.62 -27.15 0.88
N THR A 155 7.54 -25.82 0.76
CA THR A 155 8.67 -24.91 1.02
C THR A 155 8.58 -24.19 2.36
N GLY A 156 7.42 -24.24 3.02
CA GLY A 156 7.09 -23.47 4.22
C GLY A 156 6.84 -21.98 3.96
N ARG A 157 6.98 -21.50 2.72
CA ARG A 157 6.93 -20.08 2.37
C ARG A 157 5.50 -19.56 2.25
N ILE A 158 5.31 -18.30 2.61
CA ILE A 158 4.04 -17.59 2.48
C ILE A 158 4.05 -16.68 1.24
N PHE A 159 2.88 -16.52 0.62
CA PHE A 159 2.67 -15.60 -0.50
C PHE A 159 1.19 -15.24 -0.63
N VAL A 160 0.92 -14.19 -1.40
CA VAL A 160 -0.46 -13.70 -1.64
C VAL A 160 -0.83 -13.87 -3.11
N VAL A 161 -2.05 -14.33 -3.35
CA VAL A 161 -2.63 -14.43 -4.70
C VAL A 161 -3.84 -13.53 -4.76
N TRP A 162 -3.89 -12.68 -5.79
CA TRP A 162 -4.97 -11.76 -6.08
C TRP A 162 -5.68 -12.19 -7.37
N SER A 163 -7.00 -12.01 -7.44
CA SER A 163 -7.76 -12.16 -8.68
C SER A 163 -8.74 -11.02 -8.88
N LEU A 164 -8.78 -10.49 -10.10
CA LEU A 164 -9.62 -9.36 -10.50
C LEU A 164 -10.21 -9.51 -11.91
N HIS A 165 -11.26 -8.74 -12.16
CA HIS A 165 -11.84 -8.56 -13.49
C HIS A 165 -12.29 -7.11 -13.60
N LEU A 166 -11.57 -6.31 -14.40
CA LEU A 166 -11.82 -4.87 -14.53
C LEU A 166 -12.97 -4.58 -15.50
N ASP A 167 -13.48 -3.35 -15.47
CA ASP A 167 -14.56 -2.92 -16.35
C ASP A 167 -14.18 -2.93 -17.84
N HIS A 168 -15.07 -3.40 -18.71
CA HIS A 168 -14.81 -3.46 -20.15
C HIS A 168 -15.21 -2.18 -20.89
N VAL A 169 -16.06 -1.32 -20.30
CA VAL A 169 -16.61 -0.13 -20.97
C VAL A 169 -15.85 1.14 -20.56
N SER A 170 -15.80 1.44 -19.27
CA SER A 170 -15.28 2.69 -18.74
C SER A 170 -13.78 2.59 -18.48
N GLN A 171 -12.99 3.32 -19.28
CA GLN A 171 -11.55 3.47 -19.05
C GLN A 171 -11.24 4.09 -17.68
N LEU A 172 -12.02 5.10 -17.29
CA LEU A 172 -11.92 5.73 -15.96
C LEU A 172 -12.18 4.71 -14.85
N ALA A 173 -13.16 3.81 -15.02
CA ALA A 173 -13.39 2.74 -14.05
C ALA A 173 -12.18 1.81 -13.97
N ARG A 174 -11.61 1.34 -15.09
CA ARG A 174 -10.44 0.45 -15.06
C ARG A 174 -9.26 1.03 -14.30
N GLU A 175 -8.93 2.31 -14.53
CA GLU A 175 -7.83 3.00 -13.84
C GLU A 175 -8.05 3.07 -12.33
N ASN A 176 -9.23 3.49 -11.90
CA ASN A 176 -9.54 3.58 -10.46
C ASN A 176 -9.66 2.20 -9.81
N GLN A 177 -10.24 1.22 -10.51
CA GLN A 177 -10.40 -0.15 -10.04
C GLN A 177 -9.06 -0.85 -9.85
N VAL A 178 -8.16 -0.77 -10.85
CA VAL A 178 -6.80 -1.32 -10.68
C VAL A 178 -6.04 -0.57 -9.60
N GLY A 179 -6.22 0.76 -9.50
CA GLY A 179 -5.62 1.59 -8.45
C GLY A 179 -5.94 1.05 -7.05
N ILE A 180 -7.20 0.77 -6.75
CA ILE A 180 -7.60 0.22 -5.44
C ILE A 180 -6.97 -1.15 -5.17
N ALA A 181 -6.94 -2.04 -6.18
CA ALA A 181 -6.31 -3.34 -6.02
C ALA A 181 -4.80 -3.21 -5.74
N LEU A 182 -4.12 -2.30 -6.45
CA LEU A 182 -2.69 -2.01 -6.25
C LEU A 182 -2.42 -1.37 -4.88
N GLU A 183 -3.29 -0.47 -4.41
CA GLU A 183 -3.23 0.09 -3.06
C GLU A 183 -3.33 -1.00 -2.00
N SER A 184 -4.32 -1.88 -2.11
CA SER A 184 -4.47 -2.99 -1.15
C SER A 184 -3.28 -3.95 -1.17
N ALA A 185 -2.68 -4.18 -2.34
CA ALA A 185 -1.54 -5.07 -2.47
C ALA A 185 -0.22 -4.41 -2.04
N ALA A 186 -0.10 -3.09 -2.16
CA ALA A 186 1.04 -2.31 -1.67
C ALA A 186 1.08 -2.21 -0.13
N MET A 187 -0.03 -2.51 0.55
CA MET A 187 -0.08 -2.62 2.02
C MET A 187 0.53 -3.92 2.55
N GLN A 188 0.81 -4.91 1.69
CA GLN A 188 1.60 -6.09 2.06
C GLN A 188 3.10 -5.76 2.08
N GLU A 189 3.91 -6.57 2.76
CA GLU A 189 5.35 -6.25 2.85
C GLU A 189 5.98 -6.31 1.46
N ALA A 190 6.86 -5.36 1.15
CA ALA A 190 7.41 -5.21 -0.20
C ALA A 190 8.08 -6.48 -0.73
N ASP A 191 8.68 -7.28 0.16
CA ASP A 191 9.36 -8.53 -0.16
C ASP A 191 8.45 -9.76 -0.17
N VAL A 192 7.22 -9.66 0.38
CA VAL A 192 6.26 -10.77 0.35
C VAL A 192 5.98 -11.09 -1.12
N PRO A 193 6.20 -12.34 -1.55
CA PRO A 193 5.88 -12.75 -2.91
C PRO A 193 4.38 -12.62 -3.18
N GLN A 194 4.00 -12.01 -4.30
CA GLN A 194 2.61 -11.82 -4.69
C GLN A 194 2.37 -12.18 -6.16
N LEU A 195 1.18 -12.70 -6.46
CA LEU A 195 0.69 -12.96 -7.81
C LEU A 195 -0.61 -12.18 -8.04
N LEU A 196 -0.73 -11.48 -9.16
CA LEU A 196 -1.91 -10.74 -9.57
C LEU A 196 -2.46 -11.33 -10.86
N LEU A 197 -3.62 -11.98 -10.76
CA LEU A 197 -4.28 -12.72 -11.84
C LEU A 197 -5.51 -11.96 -12.31
N GLY A 198 -5.83 -12.00 -13.60
CA GLY A 198 -7.16 -11.57 -14.02
C GLY A 198 -7.32 -11.18 -15.47
N ASP A 199 -8.55 -10.81 -15.78
CA ASP A 199 -8.96 -10.12 -17.01
C ASP A 199 -8.98 -8.62 -16.74
N PHE A 200 -8.01 -7.90 -17.32
CA PHE A 200 -7.84 -6.47 -17.10
C PHE A 200 -8.67 -5.63 -18.07
N ASN A 201 -9.28 -6.23 -19.10
CA ASN A 201 -9.92 -5.50 -20.20
C ASN A 201 -9.04 -4.37 -20.79
N ALA A 202 -7.72 -4.51 -20.69
CA ALA A 202 -6.73 -3.51 -21.03
C ALA A 202 -5.41 -4.18 -21.42
N GLY A 203 -4.88 -3.88 -22.61
CA GLY A 203 -3.63 -4.46 -23.08
C GLY A 203 -2.37 -3.65 -22.70
N PRO A 204 -1.17 -4.09 -23.14
CA PRO A 204 0.10 -3.47 -22.75
C PRO A 204 0.28 -1.99 -23.16
N GLY A 205 -0.47 -1.52 -24.17
CA GLY A 205 -0.50 -0.12 -24.58
C GLY A 205 -1.46 0.76 -23.79
N ASN A 206 -2.23 0.19 -22.85
CA ASN A 206 -3.17 0.93 -22.02
C ASN A 206 -2.50 1.43 -20.73
N VAL A 207 -2.95 2.57 -20.21
CA VAL A 207 -2.43 3.15 -18.95
C VAL A 207 -2.54 2.21 -17.75
N VAL A 208 -3.56 1.34 -17.70
CA VAL A 208 -3.73 0.32 -16.64
C VAL A 208 -2.51 -0.59 -16.52
N TYR A 209 -1.96 -1.05 -17.65
CA TYR A 209 -0.74 -1.87 -17.66
C TYR A 209 0.46 -1.08 -17.10
N GLY A 210 0.57 0.20 -17.46
CA GLY A 210 1.57 1.11 -16.92
C GLY A 210 1.45 1.36 -15.42
N MET A 211 0.23 1.42 -14.88
CA MET A 211 -0.02 1.54 -13.43
C MET A 211 0.45 0.29 -12.68
N VAL A 212 0.10 -0.89 -13.19
CA VAL A 212 0.50 -2.18 -12.59
C VAL A 212 2.02 -2.31 -12.60
N THR A 213 2.65 -2.14 -13.76
CA THR A 213 4.11 -2.25 -13.90
C THR A 213 4.88 -1.15 -13.16
N GLY A 214 4.35 0.08 -13.14
CA GLY A 214 4.88 1.19 -12.34
C GLY A 214 4.78 0.94 -10.83
N GLY A 215 3.80 0.15 -10.38
CA GLY A 215 3.68 -0.33 -9.00
C GLY A 215 4.65 -1.46 -8.62
N GLY A 216 5.65 -1.74 -9.48
CA GLY A 216 6.68 -2.75 -9.23
C GLY A 216 6.25 -4.19 -9.55
N TRP A 217 5.13 -4.37 -10.27
CA TRP A 217 4.70 -5.68 -10.74
C TRP A 217 5.35 -6.02 -12.09
N ILE A 218 5.70 -7.29 -12.25
CA ILE A 218 6.39 -7.82 -13.43
C ILE A 218 5.40 -8.72 -14.18
N ASP A 219 5.11 -8.43 -15.47
CA ASP A 219 4.32 -9.32 -16.31
C ASP A 219 5.09 -10.63 -16.47
N THR A 220 4.54 -11.74 -15.98
CA THR A 220 5.20 -13.05 -16.06
C THR A 220 5.37 -13.47 -17.51
N TYR A 221 4.53 -12.96 -18.42
CA TYR A 221 4.74 -13.18 -19.84
C TYR A 221 6.11 -12.63 -20.23
N VAL A 222 6.40 -11.35 -19.98
CA VAL A 222 7.68 -10.69 -20.32
C VAL A 222 8.90 -11.33 -19.62
N ALA A 223 8.73 -11.81 -18.39
CA ALA A 223 9.86 -12.32 -17.59
C ALA A 223 10.22 -13.79 -17.84
N GLY A 224 9.32 -14.60 -18.40
CA GLY A 224 9.54 -16.03 -18.63
C GLY A 224 10.42 -16.36 -19.84
N ASP A 225 10.87 -17.61 -19.93
CA ASP A 225 11.76 -18.19 -20.97
C ASP A 225 11.28 -18.14 -22.44
N GLY A 226 10.11 -17.54 -22.71
CA GLY A 226 9.47 -17.52 -24.03
C GLY A 226 9.01 -16.15 -24.56
N ALA A 227 9.28 -15.03 -23.89
CA ALA A 227 8.74 -13.73 -24.31
C ALA A 227 9.79 -12.66 -24.57
N GLY A 228 9.79 -12.16 -25.81
CA GLY A 228 10.53 -10.95 -26.19
C GLY A 228 9.67 -9.67 -26.21
N ALA A 229 8.34 -9.77 -26.06
CA ALA A 229 7.43 -8.63 -26.16
C ALA A 229 6.21 -8.77 -25.23
N PRO A 230 5.73 -7.67 -24.62
CA PRO A 230 4.59 -7.68 -23.70
C PRO A 230 3.24 -7.99 -24.38
N ASN A 231 3.16 -7.87 -25.71
CA ASN A 231 1.96 -8.18 -26.48
C ASN A 231 2.20 -9.31 -27.50
N PRO A 232 2.09 -10.57 -27.09
CA PRO A 232 2.28 -11.73 -27.97
C PRO A 232 1.10 -12.02 -28.91
N GLY A 233 0.02 -11.23 -28.82
CA GLY A 233 -1.26 -11.50 -29.48
C GLY A 233 -2.40 -11.63 -28.47
N ARG A 234 -3.61 -11.78 -28.99
CA ARG A 234 -4.83 -11.70 -28.18
C ARG A 234 -4.96 -12.84 -27.16
N THR A 235 -5.68 -12.56 -26.08
CA THR A 235 -6.23 -13.60 -25.19
C THR A 235 -7.75 -13.74 -25.36
N ALA A 236 -8.50 -12.66 -25.57
CA ALA A 236 -9.94 -12.73 -25.91
C ALA A 236 -10.17 -12.95 -27.42
N HIS A 237 -10.99 -13.94 -27.78
CA HIS A 237 -11.20 -14.40 -29.15
C HIS A 237 -12.66 -14.69 -29.53
N ASP A 238 -13.67 -14.35 -28.72
CA ASP A 238 -15.10 -14.52 -29.01
C ASP A 238 -15.48 -15.93 -29.50
N PHE A 239 -14.93 -16.99 -28.88
CA PHE A 239 -15.07 -18.39 -29.33
C PHE A 239 -14.53 -18.73 -30.74
N LYS A 240 -13.89 -17.79 -31.45
CA LYS A 240 -13.31 -18.03 -32.78
C LYS A 240 -11.96 -18.73 -32.74
N GLY A 241 -11.25 -18.64 -31.61
CA GLY A 241 -9.95 -19.28 -31.40
C GLY A 241 -8.95 -19.00 -32.53
N LEU A 242 -8.34 -20.05 -33.10
CA LEU A 242 -7.27 -19.92 -34.11
C LEU A 242 -7.76 -19.34 -35.45
N SER A 243 -9.07 -19.34 -35.71
CA SER A 243 -9.65 -18.76 -36.93
C SER A 243 -9.70 -17.22 -36.92
N SER A 244 -9.45 -16.61 -35.76
CA SER A 244 -9.44 -15.17 -35.62
C SER A 244 -8.09 -14.59 -36.09
N ALA A 245 -8.08 -13.44 -36.79
CA ALA A 245 -6.84 -12.78 -37.28
C ALA A 245 -6.03 -12.10 -36.15
N ASP A 246 -4.80 -12.54 -35.86
CA ASP A 246 -4.01 -12.31 -34.62
C ASP A 246 -3.71 -10.84 -34.18
N GLY A 247 -4.34 -9.83 -34.77
CA GLY A 247 -4.12 -8.41 -34.48
C GLY A 247 -4.73 -7.86 -33.18
N GLY A 248 -5.06 -8.71 -32.20
CA GLY A 248 -5.65 -8.29 -30.91
C GLY A 248 -4.63 -8.24 -29.76
N ASN A 249 -4.99 -7.58 -28.66
CA ASN A 249 -4.12 -7.45 -27.49
C ASN A 249 -4.32 -8.57 -26.47
N LYS A 250 -3.24 -8.99 -25.80
CA LYS A 250 -3.33 -9.70 -24.52
C LYS A 250 -4.03 -8.80 -23.51
N ILE A 251 -5.13 -9.27 -22.93
CA ILE A 251 -5.87 -8.56 -21.87
C ILE A 251 -5.96 -9.37 -20.56
N ASP A 252 -5.61 -10.65 -20.61
CA ASP A 252 -5.50 -11.53 -19.45
C ASP A 252 -4.04 -11.61 -19.00
N PHE A 253 -3.79 -11.37 -17.72
CA PHE A 253 -2.43 -11.26 -17.19
C PHE A 253 -2.24 -12.10 -15.94
N ILE A 254 -1.00 -12.55 -15.80
CA ILE A 254 -0.41 -12.97 -14.54
C ILE A 254 0.75 -11.99 -14.32
N PHE A 255 0.70 -11.24 -13.23
CA PHE A 255 1.84 -10.43 -12.78
C PHE A 255 2.42 -11.04 -11.51
N SER A 256 3.72 -10.88 -11.33
CA SER A 256 4.44 -11.24 -10.11
C SER A 256 5.04 -9.99 -9.46
N ARG A 257 5.16 -10.00 -8.14
CA ARG A 257 5.83 -8.95 -7.36
C ARG A 257 6.50 -9.56 -6.13
N GLY A 258 7.46 -8.83 -5.55
CA GLY A 258 8.25 -9.31 -4.41
C GLY A 258 9.24 -10.36 -4.85
N LYS A 259 9.58 -11.30 -3.95
CA LYS A 259 10.60 -12.33 -4.19
C LYS A 259 10.09 -13.52 -5.01
N PHE A 260 9.54 -13.24 -6.20
CA PHE A 260 9.16 -14.23 -7.21
C PHE A 260 9.97 -14.02 -8.50
N SER A 261 10.46 -15.12 -9.04
CA SER A 261 10.98 -15.20 -10.41
C SER A 261 10.02 -16.02 -11.26
N THR A 262 9.83 -15.59 -12.50
CA THR A 262 9.10 -16.38 -13.51
C THR A 262 10.07 -17.29 -14.23
N ILE A 263 9.76 -18.58 -14.30
CA ILE A 263 10.51 -19.56 -15.10
C ILE A 263 9.97 -19.56 -16.52
N ARG A 264 8.66 -19.80 -16.64
CA ARG A 264 8.01 -20.05 -17.92
C ARG A 264 6.60 -19.51 -17.93
N THR A 265 6.15 -19.09 -19.09
CA THR A 265 4.80 -18.58 -19.33
C THR A 265 4.21 -19.16 -20.62
N GLU A 266 2.89 -19.26 -20.70
CA GLU A 266 2.21 -19.77 -21.89
C GLU A 266 0.78 -19.22 -22.00
N ILE A 267 0.40 -18.78 -23.21
CA ILE A 267 -1.00 -18.58 -23.58
C ILE A 267 -1.52 -19.91 -24.11
N ILE A 268 -2.43 -20.52 -23.38
CA ILE A 268 -2.98 -21.85 -23.65
C ILE A 268 -4.06 -21.71 -24.71
N LYS A 269 -3.75 -22.17 -25.93
CA LYS A 269 -4.66 -22.14 -27.09
C LYS A 269 -5.37 -23.47 -27.33
N ASP A 270 -5.35 -24.36 -26.33
CA ASP A 270 -5.92 -25.70 -26.40
C ASP A 270 -7.44 -25.69 -26.67
N PHE A 271 -7.91 -26.73 -27.36
CA PHE A 271 -9.29 -26.91 -27.78
C PHE A 271 -9.63 -28.40 -27.90
N ARG A 272 -10.90 -28.71 -28.19
CA ARG A 272 -11.35 -30.04 -28.58
C ARG A 272 -12.09 -29.97 -29.90
N THR A 273 -11.70 -30.76 -30.89
CA THR A 273 -12.49 -30.86 -32.13
C THR A 273 -13.70 -31.78 -31.91
N VAL A 274 -14.91 -31.24 -32.11
CA VAL A 274 -16.18 -31.98 -32.05
C VAL A 274 -16.87 -31.82 -33.40
N ASP A 275 -17.17 -32.92 -34.06
CA ASP A 275 -17.79 -32.95 -35.40
C ASP A 275 -17.07 -32.09 -36.46
N GLY A 276 -15.74 -32.05 -36.38
CA GLY A 276 -14.90 -31.26 -37.29
C GLY A 276 -14.83 -29.77 -36.99
N VAL A 277 -15.38 -29.33 -35.85
CA VAL A 277 -15.33 -27.94 -35.37
C VAL A 277 -14.50 -27.86 -34.10
N ASP A 278 -13.54 -26.95 -34.06
CA ASP A 278 -12.73 -26.70 -32.87
C ASP A 278 -13.56 -25.97 -31.81
N ARG A 279 -13.66 -26.57 -30.62
CA ARG A 279 -14.39 -26.05 -29.47
C ARG A 279 -13.42 -25.64 -28.39
N TYR A 280 -13.53 -24.39 -27.97
CA TYR A 280 -12.64 -23.79 -26.99
C TYR A 280 -13.27 -23.83 -25.59
N PRO A 281 -12.44 -23.89 -24.52
CA PRO A 281 -12.94 -23.87 -23.16
C PRO A 281 -13.70 -22.57 -22.83
N SER A 282 -13.33 -21.46 -23.45
CA SER A 282 -13.93 -20.14 -23.20
C SER A 282 -13.84 -19.26 -24.46
N ASP A 283 -14.38 -18.04 -24.41
CA ASP A 283 -14.09 -16.99 -25.39
C ASP A 283 -12.73 -16.33 -25.13
N HIS A 284 -12.03 -16.74 -24.08
CA HIS A 284 -10.65 -16.38 -23.79
C HIS A 284 -9.72 -17.60 -23.82
N TYR A 285 -8.51 -17.39 -24.34
CA TYR A 285 -7.37 -18.26 -24.05
C TYR A 285 -6.94 -18.06 -22.60
N PHE A 286 -6.59 -19.16 -21.93
CA PHE A 286 -6.06 -19.10 -20.58
C PHE A 286 -4.59 -18.70 -20.61
N VAL A 287 -4.11 -18.10 -19.53
CA VAL A 287 -2.69 -17.76 -19.39
C VAL A 287 -2.14 -18.50 -18.19
N SER A 288 -0.94 -19.04 -18.32
CA SER A 288 -0.28 -19.83 -17.29
C SER A 288 1.15 -19.38 -17.06
N ALA A 289 1.61 -19.49 -15.82
CA ALA A 289 2.98 -19.19 -15.44
C ALA A 289 3.49 -20.22 -14.42
N ASP A 290 4.76 -20.58 -14.57
CA ASP A 290 5.54 -21.31 -13.58
C ASP A 290 6.41 -20.29 -12.84
N VAL A 291 6.16 -20.10 -11.55
CA VAL A 291 6.90 -19.14 -10.72
C VAL A 291 7.65 -19.86 -9.59
N ILE A 292 8.80 -19.33 -9.21
CA ILE A 292 9.57 -19.79 -8.06
C ILE A 292 9.89 -18.63 -7.13
N PHE A 293 9.95 -18.93 -5.84
CA PHE A 293 10.53 -18.01 -4.88
C PHE A 293 12.02 -17.82 -5.15
N ASP A 294 12.50 -16.57 -5.13
CA ASP A 294 13.90 -16.25 -5.46
C ASP A 294 14.90 -17.00 -4.56
N ALA A 295 16.03 -17.43 -5.15
CA ALA A 295 17.07 -18.23 -4.49
C ALA A 295 17.77 -17.52 -3.31
N SER A 296 17.62 -16.19 -3.18
CA SER A 296 18.12 -15.40 -2.05
C SER A 296 17.17 -15.40 -0.85
N GLY A 297 16.10 -16.22 -0.87
CA GLY A 297 15.01 -16.25 0.09
C GLY A 297 15.49 -16.18 1.54
N GLY A 298 15.56 -14.96 2.06
CA GLY A 298 15.79 -14.66 3.46
C GLY A 298 14.69 -15.28 4.33
N ALA A 299 14.85 -15.12 5.65
CA ALA A 299 13.93 -15.69 6.62
C ALA A 299 12.47 -15.47 6.20
N ILE A 300 11.74 -16.58 6.08
CA ILE A 300 10.28 -16.60 5.91
C ILE A 300 9.74 -15.81 7.12
N PRO A 301 8.94 -14.75 6.93
CA PRO A 301 8.21 -14.16 8.05
C PRO A 301 7.41 -15.30 8.69
N ASP A 302 7.60 -15.50 9.99
CA ASP A 302 6.87 -16.56 10.71
C ASP A 302 5.39 -16.42 10.37
N PRO A 303 4.69 -17.47 9.87
CA PRO A 303 3.27 -17.40 9.52
C PRO A 303 2.40 -16.92 10.67
N GLU A 304 2.82 -17.14 11.92
CA GLU A 304 2.13 -16.61 13.11
C GLU A 304 2.38 -15.10 13.32
N SER A 305 3.41 -14.55 12.67
CA SER A 305 3.88 -13.16 12.76
C SER A 305 3.53 -12.26 11.59
N TYR A 306 3.04 -12.83 10.50
CA TYR A 306 2.58 -12.05 9.36
C TYR A 306 1.05 -12.00 9.39
N THR A 307 0.52 -10.83 9.74
CA THR A 307 -0.91 -10.54 9.59
C THR A 307 -1.14 -9.84 8.26
N PRO A 308 -1.78 -10.48 7.27
CA PRO A 308 -2.09 -9.81 6.01
C PRO A 308 -3.10 -8.67 6.23
N VAL A 309 -2.93 -7.62 5.45
CA VAL A 309 -3.71 -6.38 5.61
C VAL A 309 -4.79 -6.32 4.54
N SER A 310 -6.06 -6.35 4.95
CA SER A 310 -7.19 -5.99 4.09
C SER A 310 -7.10 -4.53 3.63
N TYR A 311 -7.77 -4.18 2.53
CA TYR A 311 -7.83 -2.79 2.05
C TYR A 311 -8.16 -1.80 3.18
N ARG A 312 -7.30 -0.77 3.30
CA ARG A 312 -7.52 0.45 4.10
C ARG A 312 -7.38 1.65 3.16
N GLU A 313 -7.90 2.80 3.56
CA GLU A 313 -7.83 4.01 2.73
C GLU A 313 -6.44 4.65 2.71
N LEU A 314 -5.65 4.42 3.78
CA LEU A 314 -4.27 4.88 3.95
C LEU A 314 -3.37 3.73 4.39
N GLY A 315 -2.10 3.75 3.95
CA GLY A 315 -1.10 2.74 4.29
C GLY A 315 -0.29 3.11 5.52
N ALA A 316 0.52 4.16 5.42
CA ALA A 316 1.28 4.72 6.53
C ALA A 316 1.31 6.25 6.39
N PRO A 317 0.24 6.96 6.81
CA PRO A 317 0.17 8.41 6.71
C PRO A 317 1.27 9.05 7.57
N ALA A 318 1.96 10.05 7.02
CA ALA A 318 3.07 10.74 7.68
C ALA A 318 2.79 12.23 7.85
N GLY A 319 2.82 13.00 6.77
CA GLY A 319 2.58 14.45 6.77
C GLY A 319 1.13 14.79 6.46
N ILE A 320 0.60 15.84 7.07
CA ILE A 320 -0.76 16.35 6.82
C ILE A 320 -0.69 17.83 6.51
N ALA A 321 -1.45 18.27 5.51
CA ALA A 321 -1.65 19.68 5.19
C ALA A 321 -3.05 19.91 4.62
N PHE A 322 -3.41 21.19 4.45
CA PHE A 322 -4.76 21.58 4.03
C PHE A 322 -4.70 22.53 2.85
N ASN A 323 -5.75 22.51 2.03
CA ASN A 323 -6.03 23.63 1.13
C ASN A 323 -7.00 24.63 1.77
N ALA A 324 -7.24 25.76 1.09
CA ALA A 324 -8.16 26.79 1.58
C ALA A 324 -9.63 26.33 1.68
N ALA A 325 -10.01 25.25 0.99
CA ALA A 325 -11.33 24.64 1.08
C ALA A 325 -11.50 23.69 2.28
N GLY A 326 -10.42 23.42 3.01
CA GLY A 326 -10.41 22.46 4.12
C GLY A 326 -10.25 21.00 3.69
N ASP A 327 -9.94 20.72 2.42
CA ASP A 327 -9.53 19.37 2.02
C ASP A 327 -8.19 19.03 2.68
N VAL A 328 -8.06 17.79 3.13
CA VAL A 328 -6.86 17.29 3.79
C VAL A 328 -5.98 16.57 2.79
N TYR A 329 -4.70 16.89 2.75
CA TYR A 329 -3.71 16.23 1.92
C TYR A 329 -2.73 15.51 2.82
N VAL A 330 -2.46 14.24 2.50
CA VAL A 330 -1.67 13.34 3.34
C VAL A 330 -0.53 12.78 2.52
N ALA A 331 0.70 12.99 2.99
CA ALA A 331 1.85 12.24 2.48
C ALA A 331 1.79 10.83 3.06
N ASP A 332 1.49 9.84 2.22
CA ASP A 332 1.38 8.44 2.61
C ASP A 332 2.67 7.72 2.24
N GLU A 333 3.53 7.54 3.25
CA GLU A 333 4.82 6.90 3.11
C GLU A 333 4.67 5.41 2.74
N GLY A 334 3.61 4.74 3.23
CA GLY A 334 3.38 3.32 2.98
C GLY A 334 2.96 3.07 1.54
N LEU A 335 2.06 3.90 1.03
CA LEU A 335 1.54 3.79 -0.33
C LEU A 335 2.39 4.50 -1.39
N GLN A 336 3.40 5.29 -1.01
CA GLN A 336 4.25 6.06 -1.94
C GLN A 336 3.48 7.14 -2.73
N VAL A 337 2.46 7.74 -2.11
CA VAL A 337 1.56 8.70 -2.78
C VAL A 337 1.27 9.90 -1.88
N ILE A 338 0.77 10.97 -2.48
CA ILE A 338 0.00 11.99 -1.77
C ILE A 338 -1.48 11.65 -1.95
N LYS A 339 -2.21 11.47 -0.84
CA LYS A 339 -3.66 11.28 -0.83
C LYS A 339 -4.35 12.62 -0.58
N LYS A 340 -5.46 12.88 -1.26
CA LYS A 340 -6.41 13.94 -0.94
C LYS A 340 -7.63 13.31 -0.27
N ILE A 341 -8.07 13.87 0.85
CA ILE A 341 -9.28 13.53 1.57
C ILE A 341 -10.22 14.73 1.50
N SER A 342 -11.33 14.57 0.80
CA SER A 342 -12.39 15.57 0.74
C SER A 342 -13.51 15.24 1.70
N GLY A 343 -14.14 16.26 2.28
CA GLY A 343 -15.27 16.09 3.20
C GLY A 343 -14.92 15.36 4.50
N ILE A 344 -13.69 15.52 5.00
CA ILE A 344 -13.27 14.84 6.24
C ILE A 344 -14.26 15.15 7.39
N GLY A 345 -14.66 14.11 8.14
CA GLY A 345 -15.61 14.24 9.26
C GLY A 345 -17.09 14.23 8.84
N THR A 346 -17.40 14.01 7.56
CA THR A 346 -18.76 13.75 7.08
C THR A 346 -18.92 12.29 6.63
N ASP A 347 -20.15 11.81 6.50
CA ASP A 347 -20.45 10.48 5.92
C ASP A 347 -20.05 10.37 4.43
N SER A 348 -19.69 11.49 3.79
CA SER A 348 -19.21 11.56 2.41
C SER A 348 -17.69 11.70 2.32
N ALA A 349 -16.96 11.55 3.43
CA ALA A 349 -15.51 11.62 3.44
C ALA A 349 -14.92 10.61 2.44
N LYS A 350 -13.96 11.05 1.63
CA LYS A 350 -13.38 10.21 0.58
C LYS A 350 -11.90 10.48 0.40
N ALA A 351 -11.08 9.44 0.49
CA ALA A 351 -9.68 9.46 0.12
C ALA A 351 -9.46 9.09 -1.37
N THR A 352 -8.65 9.87 -2.08
CA THR A 352 -8.23 9.62 -3.46
C THR A 352 -6.75 9.88 -3.63
N ILE A 353 -6.08 9.19 -4.55
CA ILE A 353 -4.71 9.55 -4.94
C ILE A 353 -4.74 10.95 -5.58
N PHE A 354 -3.97 11.86 -5.01
CA PHE A 354 -3.68 13.16 -5.61
C PHE A 354 -2.43 13.09 -6.48
N VAL A 355 -1.36 12.46 -6.01
CA VAL A 355 -0.11 12.28 -6.78
C VAL A 355 0.53 10.95 -6.43
N GLY A 356 1.16 10.30 -7.40
CA GLY A 356 1.95 9.09 -7.22
C GLY A 356 1.27 7.82 -7.73
N ILE A 357 2.06 6.75 -7.92
CA ILE A 357 1.57 5.40 -8.20
C ILE A 357 1.69 4.56 -6.93
N SER A 358 0.59 3.95 -6.49
CA SER A 358 0.58 3.18 -5.25
C SER A 358 1.56 2.00 -5.28
N GLY A 359 2.43 1.92 -4.27
CA GLY A 359 3.50 0.92 -4.20
C GLY A 359 4.68 1.15 -5.15
N GLY A 360 4.60 2.16 -6.02
CA GLY A 360 5.65 2.57 -6.95
C GLY A 360 6.68 3.47 -6.28
N ALA A 361 7.54 2.90 -5.44
CA ALA A 361 8.66 3.63 -4.86
C ALA A 361 9.70 3.96 -5.96
N GLY A 362 10.01 5.24 -6.15
CA GLY A 362 11.01 5.67 -7.13
C GLY A 362 10.97 7.16 -7.36
N PHE A 363 11.65 7.64 -8.41
CA PHE A 363 11.65 9.05 -8.76
C PHE A 363 11.33 9.22 -10.25
N ILE A 364 10.13 9.73 -10.53
CA ILE A 364 9.70 10.15 -11.86
C ILE A 364 8.94 11.45 -11.69
N ASP A 365 9.40 12.49 -12.40
CA ASP A 365 8.63 13.73 -12.63
C ASP A 365 7.59 13.49 -13.72
N SER A 366 6.48 14.21 -13.67
CA SER A 366 5.39 14.02 -14.64
C SER A 366 4.48 15.24 -14.73
N ALA A 367 4.02 15.56 -15.94
CA ALA A 367 2.96 16.55 -16.14
C ALA A 367 1.59 16.06 -15.63
N ASP A 368 1.42 14.76 -15.51
CA ASP A 368 0.28 14.10 -14.87
C ASP A 368 0.75 13.47 -13.56
N GLY A 369 0.35 14.06 -12.43
CA GLY A 369 0.78 13.65 -11.10
C GLY A 369 0.47 12.20 -10.74
N THR A 370 -0.53 11.58 -11.37
CA THR A 370 -0.85 10.15 -11.14
C THR A 370 0.19 9.20 -11.70
N ARG A 371 1.14 9.71 -12.49
CA ARG A 371 2.25 8.95 -13.10
C ARG A 371 3.61 9.26 -12.48
N ALA A 372 3.66 10.19 -11.53
CA ALA A 372 4.88 10.46 -10.79
C ALA A 372 5.24 9.27 -9.91
N LEU A 373 6.54 9.04 -9.68
CA LEU A 373 7.00 8.16 -8.61
C LEU A 373 7.56 9.04 -7.49
N LEU A 374 7.10 8.71 -6.29
CA LEU A 374 7.60 9.24 -5.01
C LEU A 374 8.26 8.09 -4.26
N ASN A 375 9.09 8.41 -3.28
CA ASN A 375 9.71 7.42 -2.42
C ASN A 375 9.78 7.95 -0.99
N GLN A 376 8.94 7.36 -0.13
CA GLN A 376 8.73 7.75 1.25
C GLN A 376 8.44 9.24 1.39
N PRO A 377 7.37 9.78 0.78
CA PRO A 377 6.97 11.16 1.03
C PRO A 377 6.56 11.31 2.50
N ARG A 378 7.16 12.26 3.24
CA ARG A 378 6.92 12.40 4.69
C ARG A 378 6.24 13.70 5.12
N SER A 379 6.37 14.75 4.32
CA SER A 379 5.82 16.07 4.65
C SER A 379 5.40 16.78 3.39
N LEU A 380 4.36 17.59 3.50
CA LEU A 380 3.88 18.46 2.45
C LEU A 380 3.35 19.76 3.03
N VAL A 381 3.46 20.85 2.29
CA VAL A 381 2.91 22.16 2.65
C VAL A 381 2.50 22.90 1.39
N LEU A 382 1.37 23.62 1.44
CA LEU A 382 0.87 24.42 0.33
C LEU A 382 1.23 25.89 0.54
N GLN A 383 1.82 26.51 -0.47
CA GLN A 383 1.96 27.96 -0.55
C GLN A 383 1.80 28.41 -2.00
N ASP A 384 1.03 29.48 -2.21
CA ASP A 384 0.86 30.13 -3.52
C ASP A 384 0.49 29.16 -4.66
N GLY A 385 -0.38 28.19 -4.37
CA GLY A 385 -0.83 27.20 -5.35
C GLY A 385 0.17 26.08 -5.65
N ILE A 386 1.26 25.99 -4.91
CA ILE A 386 2.30 24.96 -5.05
C ILE A 386 2.42 24.15 -3.76
N TRP A 387 2.30 22.83 -3.88
CA TRP A 387 2.65 21.91 -2.80
C TRP A 387 4.14 21.64 -2.82
N TYR A 388 4.82 21.80 -1.70
CA TYR A 388 6.21 21.42 -1.51
C TYR A 388 6.25 20.13 -0.72
N VAL A 389 6.88 19.09 -1.26
CA VAL A 389 6.87 17.74 -0.71
C VAL A 389 8.29 17.29 -0.37
N ALA A 390 8.50 16.91 0.89
CA ALA A 390 9.70 16.22 1.31
C ALA A 390 9.62 14.74 0.85
N ASP A 391 10.23 14.47 -0.30
CA ASP A 391 10.31 13.15 -0.94
C ASP A 391 11.53 12.41 -0.39
N SER A 392 11.38 11.93 0.84
CA SER A 392 12.50 11.64 1.74
C SER A 392 13.43 10.55 1.23
N GLY A 393 12.87 9.45 0.73
CA GLY A 393 13.61 8.31 0.18
C GLY A 393 14.37 8.68 -1.10
N ASN A 394 13.85 9.64 -1.87
CA ASN A 394 14.53 10.20 -3.04
C ASN A 394 15.53 11.31 -2.70
N LYS A 395 15.63 11.71 -1.43
CA LYS A 395 16.52 12.78 -0.95
C LYS A 395 16.28 14.10 -1.68
N ALA A 396 15.01 14.40 -1.96
CA ALA A 396 14.61 15.52 -2.78
C ALA A 396 13.48 16.32 -2.13
N LEU A 397 13.42 17.60 -2.46
CA LEU A 397 12.23 18.43 -2.32
C LEU A 397 11.54 18.49 -3.69
N ARG A 398 10.29 18.03 -3.75
CA ARG A 398 9.47 18.06 -4.96
C ARG A 398 8.45 19.19 -4.87
N VAL A 399 8.02 19.69 -6.01
CA VAL A 399 6.85 20.59 -6.08
C VAL A 399 5.74 19.96 -6.90
N ILE A 400 4.50 20.23 -6.49
CA ILE A 400 3.29 19.83 -7.21
C ILE A 400 2.47 21.09 -7.46
N ASN A 401 2.16 21.37 -8.73
CA ASN A 401 1.19 22.41 -9.05
C ASN A 401 -0.21 21.96 -8.60
N ALA A 402 -0.89 22.76 -7.77
CA ALA A 402 -2.18 22.38 -7.19
C ALA A 402 -3.31 22.22 -8.22
N ASP A 403 -3.23 22.93 -9.34
CA ASP A 403 -4.27 22.94 -10.38
C ASP A 403 -4.05 21.84 -11.42
N THR A 404 -2.80 21.68 -11.89
CA THR A 404 -2.47 20.73 -12.96
C THR A 404 -1.97 19.38 -12.45
N MET A 405 -1.65 19.28 -11.16
CA MET A 405 -1.03 18.11 -10.52
C MET A 405 0.35 17.76 -11.08
N ALA A 406 0.95 18.63 -11.91
CA ALA A 406 2.28 18.41 -12.45
C ALA A 406 3.33 18.38 -11.33
N VAL A 407 4.20 17.37 -11.36
CA VAL A 407 5.25 17.13 -10.36
C VAL A 407 6.61 17.37 -10.99
N SER A 408 7.44 18.17 -10.32
CA SER A 408 8.82 18.41 -10.72
C SER A 408 9.78 18.41 -9.53
N LEU A 409 11.06 18.14 -9.79
CA LEU A 409 12.14 18.42 -8.86
C LEU A 409 12.19 19.92 -8.53
N TYR A 410 12.19 20.26 -7.25
CA TYR A 410 12.45 21.62 -6.79
C TYR A 410 13.89 21.77 -6.31
N ALA A 411 14.34 20.90 -5.40
CA ALA A 411 15.71 20.94 -4.88
C ALA A 411 16.23 19.55 -4.53
N GLY A 412 17.56 19.41 -4.50
CA GLY A 412 18.27 18.16 -4.27
C GLY A 412 18.71 17.52 -5.59
N ALA A 413 19.44 16.41 -5.49
CA ALA A 413 19.78 15.60 -6.64
C ALA A 413 19.51 14.13 -6.35
N PRO A 414 18.36 13.62 -6.83
CA PRO A 414 18.05 12.21 -6.70
C PRO A 414 19.13 11.38 -7.42
N TYR A 415 19.36 10.15 -6.94
CA TYR A 415 20.31 9.18 -7.52
C TYR A 415 21.82 9.46 -7.33
N GLY A 416 22.20 10.51 -6.59
CA GLY A 416 23.61 10.75 -6.23
C GLY A 416 23.94 10.23 -4.82
N GLY A 417 24.70 9.14 -4.71
CA GLY A 417 25.34 8.70 -3.45
C GLY A 417 26.52 9.59 -3.02
N GLY A 418 26.33 10.90 -3.00
CA GLY A 418 27.36 11.91 -2.72
C GLY A 418 27.33 12.44 -1.29
N ALA A 419 28.34 13.23 -0.94
CA ALA A 419 28.39 13.95 0.33
C ALA A 419 27.21 14.93 0.48
N LEU A 420 26.84 15.23 1.72
CA LEU A 420 25.90 16.30 2.05
C LEU A 420 26.52 17.64 1.65
N VAL A 421 25.80 18.42 0.84
CA VAL A 421 26.34 19.64 0.21
C VAL A 421 25.27 20.73 0.18
N ASP A 422 25.67 21.93 0.57
CA ASP A 422 24.95 23.19 0.36
C ASP A 422 25.24 23.73 -1.07
N GLY A 423 24.37 24.58 -1.61
CA GLY A 423 24.54 25.18 -2.93
C GLY A 423 23.22 25.46 -3.64
N GLU A 424 23.28 25.69 -4.94
CA GLU A 424 22.09 25.86 -5.80
C GLU A 424 21.13 24.66 -5.71
N LEU A 425 19.84 24.89 -5.99
CA LEU A 425 18.78 23.87 -5.89
C LEU A 425 19.16 22.49 -6.43
N ALA A 426 19.68 22.41 -7.66
CA ALA A 426 20.00 21.14 -8.35
C ALA A 426 21.35 20.52 -7.93
N SER A 427 22.23 21.28 -7.26
CA SER A 427 23.54 20.80 -6.79
C SER A 427 23.55 20.49 -5.29
N ALA A 428 22.60 21.03 -4.53
CA ALA A 428 22.39 20.67 -3.15
C ALA A 428 22.16 19.16 -2.99
N ARG A 429 22.63 18.60 -1.88
CA ARG A 429 22.45 17.18 -1.53
C ARG A 429 21.87 17.08 -0.13
N PHE A 430 20.69 16.48 -0.04
CA PHE A 430 20.02 16.16 1.22
C PHE A 430 20.37 14.75 1.68
N GLY A 431 20.29 14.51 2.99
CA GLY A 431 20.44 13.18 3.57
C GLY A 431 19.12 12.39 3.47
N ARG A 432 18.09 12.91 4.14
CA ARG A 432 16.71 12.42 4.12
C ARG A 432 15.81 13.56 4.62
N PRO A 433 15.33 14.47 3.73
CA PRO A 433 14.49 15.59 4.14
C PRO A 433 13.18 15.03 4.69
N ALA A 434 12.90 15.24 5.98
CA ALA A 434 11.80 14.62 6.71
C ALA A 434 10.60 15.55 6.87
N SER A 435 10.82 16.86 6.98
CA SER A 435 9.78 17.87 7.13
C SER A 435 10.15 19.15 6.40
N VAL A 436 9.14 19.86 5.92
CA VAL A 436 9.25 21.16 5.25
C VAL A 436 8.33 22.17 5.92
N ALA A 437 8.80 23.40 6.11
CA ALA A 437 8.02 24.56 6.53
C ALA A 437 8.42 25.76 5.68
N ILE A 438 7.49 26.65 5.37
CA ILE A 438 7.77 27.83 4.54
C ILE A 438 7.32 29.08 5.29
N ALA A 439 8.19 30.09 5.32
CA ALA A 439 7.87 31.39 5.88
C ALA A 439 7.11 32.26 4.86
N ASP A 440 6.39 33.27 5.35
CA ASP A 440 5.61 34.21 4.51
C ASP A 440 6.45 34.90 3.43
N ASN A 441 7.76 35.06 3.66
CA ASN A 441 8.69 35.64 2.68
C ASN A 441 9.15 34.65 1.59
N GLY A 442 8.69 33.40 1.60
CA GLY A 442 9.06 32.34 0.66
C GLY A 442 10.32 31.54 1.04
N THR A 443 10.93 31.81 2.21
CA THR A 443 12.07 31.01 2.70
C THR A 443 11.59 29.64 3.14
N ILE A 444 12.21 28.58 2.62
CA ILE A 444 11.87 27.19 2.96
C ILE A 444 12.86 26.66 3.99
N TYR A 445 12.35 26.07 5.05
CA TYR A 445 13.11 25.33 6.06
C TYR A 445 12.86 23.84 5.91
N ILE A 446 13.91 23.05 6.09
CA ILE A 446 13.89 21.61 5.89
C ILE A 446 14.59 20.94 7.07
N ALA A 447 13.91 20.03 7.76
CA ALA A 447 14.57 19.09 8.65
C ALA A 447 15.18 17.97 7.82
N ASP A 448 16.51 17.93 7.75
CA ASP A 448 17.25 16.91 7.02
C ASP A 448 17.76 15.87 8.01
N ALA A 449 16.95 14.83 8.22
CA ALA A 449 17.10 13.90 9.35
C ALA A 449 18.47 13.22 9.33
N VAL A 450 18.85 12.61 8.21
CA VAL A 450 20.15 11.91 8.08
C VAL A 450 21.33 12.88 7.99
N ALA A 451 21.08 14.14 7.66
CA ALA A 451 22.12 15.17 7.75
C ALA A 451 22.35 15.68 9.19
N HIS A 452 21.47 15.34 10.13
CA HIS A 452 21.48 15.85 11.51
C HIS A 452 21.47 17.39 11.56
N ALA A 453 20.74 18.02 10.64
CA ALA A 453 20.77 19.47 10.46
C ALA A 453 19.43 20.02 9.95
N ILE A 454 19.22 21.32 10.19
CA ILE A 454 18.16 22.09 9.56
C ILE A 454 18.75 22.85 8.38
N ARG A 455 18.19 22.60 7.19
CA ARG A 455 18.56 23.27 5.93
C ARG A 455 17.59 24.40 5.65
N ARG A 456 18.05 25.39 4.87
CA ARG A 456 17.25 26.53 4.41
C ARG A 456 17.43 26.70 2.91
N VAL A 457 16.33 26.90 2.19
CA VAL A 457 16.34 27.46 0.83
C VAL A 457 15.91 28.90 0.93
N ASP A 458 16.79 29.83 0.54
CA ASP A 458 16.41 31.24 0.48
C ASP A 458 15.63 31.57 -0.80
N VAL A 459 15.09 32.79 -0.85
CA VAL A 459 14.29 33.30 -1.98
C VAL A 459 15.06 33.39 -3.29
N SER A 460 16.39 33.29 -3.26
CA SER A 460 17.23 33.26 -4.47
C SER A 460 17.44 31.85 -5.01
N GLY A 461 16.99 30.82 -4.29
CA GLY A 461 17.18 29.42 -4.65
C GLY A 461 18.46 28.79 -4.11
N THR A 462 19.13 29.43 -3.14
CA THR A 462 20.34 28.85 -2.52
C THR A 462 19.96 27.99 -1.32
N VAL A 463 20.39 26.73 -1.33
CA VAL A 463 20.31 25.80 -0.19
C VAL A 463 21.53 25.99 0.71
N SER A 464 21.30 26.21 2.00
CA SER A 464 22.34 26.37 3.02
C SER A 464 21.98 25.65 4.32
N THR A 465 22.98 25.33 5.14
CA THR A 465 22.76 24.80 6.50
C THR A 465 22.45 25.96 7.44
N LEU A 466 21.22 25.99 7.98
CA LEU A 466 20.80 27.01 8.95
C LEU A 466 21.39 26.73 10.33
N ALA A 467 21.29 25.48 10.78
CA ALA A 467 21.78 25.03 12.08
C ALA A 467 22.09 23.53 12.07
N GLY A 468 23.00 23.11 12.94
CA GLY A 468 23.53 21.75 12.94
C GLY A 468 24.80 21.62 12.11
N LYS A 469 25.48 20.47 12.25
CA LYS A 469 26.70 20.15 11.50
C LYS A 469 26.46 18.91 10.65
N LEU A 470 26.50 19.08 9.33
CA LEU A 470 26.19 18.03 8.36
C LEU A 470 26.95 16.73 8.67
N GLY A 471 26.20 15.66 8.91
CA GLY A 471 26.73 14.32 9.17
C GLY A 471 27.27 14.08 10.59
N PHE A 472 27.09 15.03 11.52
CA PHE A 472 27.52 14.89 12.91
C PHE A 472 26.33 15.05 13.86
N SER A 473 25.88 13.93 14.44
CA SER A 473 24.84 13.93 15.45
C SER A 473 25.33 14.44 16.81
N GLY A 474 24.39 14.78 17.70
CA GLY A 474 24.67 15.15 19.09
C GLY A 474 23.54 16.01 19.68
N THR A 475 23.76 16.56 20.87
CA THR A 475 22.71 17.23 21.68
C THR A 475 23.02 18.69 22.01
N ALA A 476 24.13 19.25 21.54
CA ALA A 476 24.58 20.58 21.92
C ALA A 476 23.61 21.67 21.44
N ASP A 477 23.23 22.57 22.35
CA ASP A 477 22.67 23.88 22.02
C ASP A 477 23.78 24.81 21.52
N GLY A 478 23.43 25.88 20.79
CA GLY A 478 24.41 26.84 20.30
C GLY A 478 24.06 27.53 18.98
N ALA A 479 25.02 28.29 18.47
CA ALA A 479 24.87 29.11 17.28
C ALA A 479 25.15 28.32 15.99
N GLY A 480 24.22 28.29 15.03
CA GLY A 480 24.42 27.74 13.69
C GLY A 480 25.03 26.33 13.70
N GLN A 481 26.27 26.20 13.23
CA GLN A 481 26.98 24.92 13.15
C GLN A 481 27.56 24.44 14.49
N ASP A 482 27.48 25.20 15.58
CA ASP A 482 27.88 24.74 16.91
C ASP A 482 26.77 23.87 17.55
N ALA A 483 25.52 24.09 17.16
CA ALA A 483 24.42 23.23 17.55
C ALA A 483 24.60 21.81 16.99
N ARG A 484 24.05 20.81 17.69
CA ARG A 484 23.96 19.43 17.23
C ARG A 484 22.53 18.93 17.40
N PHE A 485 22.05 18.26 16.35
CA PHE A 485 20.79 17.53 16.34
C PHE A 485 21.07 16.05 16.19
N ASN A 486 20.07 15.21 16.44
CA ASN A 486 20.10 13.80 16.13
C ASN A 486 18.79 13.40 15.43
N GLU A 487 18.86 13.32 14.10
CA GLU A 487 17.74 12.89 13.26
C GLU A 487 16.49 13.77 13.43
N PRO A 488 16.59 15.10 13.25
CA PRO A 488 15.44 15.98 13.38
C PRO A 488 14.37 15.60 12.35
N ALA A 489 13.12 15.47 12.80
CA ALA A 489 12.01 15.02 11.96
C ALA A 489 11.04 16.16 11.62
N GLY A 490 10.16 16.56 12.54
CA GLY A 490 9.16 17.59 12.31
C GLY A 490 9.66 19.00 12.61
N ILE A 491 9.16 19.98 11.85
CA ILE A 491 9.41 21.40 12.07
C ILE A 491 8.15 22.25 11.94
N ALA A 492 8.06 23.32 12.72
CA ALA A 492 6.96 24.28 12.65
C ALA A 492 7.44 25.71 12.97
N LEU A 493 6.99 26.70 12.21
CA LEU A 493 7.25 28.11 12.52
C LEU A 493 6.29 28.60 13.62
N ASP A 494 6.73 29.58 14.41
CA ASP A 494 5.78 30.40 15.15
C ASP A 494 4.96 31.30 14.22
N GLN A 495 3.86 31.83 14.76
CA GLN A 495 2.95 32.70 14.00
C GLN A 495 3.61 33.99 13.50
N ALA A 496 4.73 34.42 14.10
CA ALA A 496 5.48 35.61 13.70
C ALA A 496 6.61 35.32 12.70
N GLY A 497 6.89 34.05 12.39
CA GLY A 497 8.03 33.63 11.57
C GLY A 497 9.40 33.94 12.20
N GLN A 498 9.47 34.16 13.52
CA GLN A 498 10.67 34.51 14.26
C GLN A 498 11.40 33.29 14.83
N SER A 499 10.67 32.20 15.06
CA SER A 499 11.21 30.98 15.64
C SER A 499 10.78 29.75 14.84
N LEU A 500 11.70 28.80 14.68
CA LEU A 500 11.39 27.46 14.17
C LEU A 500 11.51 26.44 15.31
N TYR A 501 10.45 25.68 15.56
CA TYR A 501 10.45 24.56 16.49
C TYR A 501 10.80 23.28 15.77
N VAL A 502 11.61 22.44 16.41
CA VAL A 502 12.14 21.21 15.82
C VAL A 502 11.92 20.06 16.79
N ALA A 503 11.31 18.97 16.32
CA ALA A 503 11.41 17.69 17.00
C ALA A 503 12.77 17.07 16.70
N ASP A 504 13.64 17.07 17.70
CA ASP A 504 14.97 16.47 17.63
C ASP A 504 14.85 15.00 18.07
N THR A 505 14.28 14.20 17.17
CA THR A 505 13.66 12.89 17.43
C THR A 505 14.61 11.93 18.15
N GLY A 506 15.82 11.75 17.63
CA GLY A 506 16.83 10.85 18.19
C GLY A 506 17.41 11.33 19.52
N ASN A 507 17.14 12.57 19.92
CA ASN A 507 17.51 13.11 21.22
C ASN A 507 16.34 13.15 22.21
N HIS A 508 15.11 12.85 21.77
CA HIS A 508 13.90 12.88 22.58
C HIS A 508 13.58 14.27 23.18
N VAL A 509 13.87 15.34 22.44
CA VAL A 509 13.65 16.72 22.88
C VAL A 509 13.00 17.57 21.79
N ILE A 510 12.42 18.70 22.21
CA ILE A 510 11.96 19.77 21.32
C ILE A 510 12.94 20.93 21.42
N ARG A 511 13.41 21.42 20.27
CA ARG A 511 14.36 22.53 20.14
C ARG A 511 13.65 23.75 19.54
N ARG A 512 14.14 24.95 19.86
CA ARG A 512 13.75 26.21 19.21
C ARG A 512 14.97 26.80 18.52
N ILE A 513 14.79 27.27 17.29
CA ILE A 513 15.77 28.03 16.52
C ILE A 513 15.27 29.47 16.40
N ALA A 514 15.99 30.43 16.96
CA ALA A 514 15.71 31.84 16.78
C ALA A 514 16.25 32.32 15.42
N LEU A 515 15.36 32.70 14.50
CA LEU A 515 15.67 33.00 13.10
C LEU A 515 16.20 34.42 12.89
N GLY A 516 15.95 35.35 13.83
CA GLY A 516 16.41 36.74 13.77
C GLY A 516 17.89 36.94 14.09
N ALA A 517 18.59 35.92 14.60
CA ALA A 517 20.01 35.96 14.91
C ALA A 517 20.86 35.44 13.75
N ASN A 518 22.09 35.94 13.59
CA ASN A 518 23.06 35.43 12.63
C ASN A 518 24.43 35.22 13.32
N PRO A 519 24.82 33.97 13.62
CA PRO A 519 24.14 32.71 13.29
C PRO A 519 22.83 32.53 14.08
N ALA A 520 21.90 31.76 13.52
CA ALA A 520 20.66 31.37 14.21
C ALA A 520 20.99 30.63 15.51
N GLN A 521 20.26 30.92 16.59
CA GLN A 521 20.52 30.33 17.91
C GLN A 521 19.59 29.14 18.18
N VAL A 522 20.15 28.01 18.57
CA VAL A 522 19.40 26.79 18.93
C VAL A 522 19.42 26.60 20.44
N GLU A 523 18.25 26.37 21.03
CA GLU A 523 18.10 25.97 22.44
C GLU A 523 17.12 24.81 22.61
N THR A 524 17.29 24.04 23.69
CA THR A 524 16.32 23.01 24.10
C THR A 524 15.21 23.64 24.92
N VAL A 525 13.95 23.54 24.45
CA VAL A 525 12.79 24.14 25.12
C VAL A 525 11.96 23.15 25.92
N ALA A 526 12.01 21.85 25.59
CA ALA A 526 11.33 20.81 26.33
C ALA A 526 12.00 19.44 26.14
N GLY A 527 11.92 18.60 27.18
CA GLY A 527 12.56 17.28 27.20
C GLY A 527 14.00 17.34 27.72
N ARG A 528 14.60 16.17 27.92
CA ARG A 528 16.00 16.04 28.35
C ARG A 528 16.72 15.01 27.49
N ALA A 529 17.77 15.45 26.81
CA ALA A 529 18.53 14.63 25.89
C ALA A 529 19.02 13.32 26.55
N GLY A 530 18.83 12.20 25.85
CA GLY A 530 19.22 10.87 26.32
C GLY A 530 18.31 10.26 27.41
N LEU A 531 17.22 10.94 27.79
CA LEU A 531 16.25 10.42 28.75
C LEU A 531 14.87 10.33 28.11
N SER A 532 14.54 9.15 27.57
CA SER A 532 13.20 8.86 27.07
C SER A 532 12.19 8.63 28.20
N GLY A 533 10.91 8.80 27.88
CA GLY A 533 9.78 8.56 28.78
C GLY A 533 8.58 9.42 28.41
N TRP A 534 7.51 9.40 29.20
CA TRP A 534 6.24 10.07 28.89
C TRP A 534 5.78 11.08 29.95
N ALA A 535 6.63 11.40 30.93
CA ALA A 535 6.28 12.30 32.02
C ALA A 535 5.95 13.71 31.49
N ASP A 536 4.83 14.26 31.95
CA ASP A 536 4.51 15.69 31.85
C ASP A 536 5.42 16.51 32.78
N GLY A 537 5.55 17.81 32.50
CA GLY A 537 6.45 18.69 33.26
C GLY A 537 6.72 20.01 32.54
N ILE A 538 7.57 20.85 33.13
CA ILE A 538 7.98 22.12 32.53
C ILE A 538 9.40 21.96 31.96
N GLY A 539 9.59 22.33 30.70
CA GLY A 539 10.89 22.33 30.04
C GLY A 539 11.62 21.00 30.16
N GLY A 540 12.78 21.01 30.82
CA GLY A 540 13.65 19.84 31.01
C GLY A 540 13.10 18.74 31.93
N ASP A 541 11.99 18.97 32.64
CA ASP A 541 11.35 17.96 33.48
C ASP A 541 10.41 17.04 32.70
N ALA A 542 9.90 17.51 31.55
CA ALA A 542 9.12 16.68 30.65
C ALA A 542 10.00 15.58 30.02
N ARG A 543 9.39 14.46 29.63
CA ARG A 543 10.03 13.37 28.90
C ARG A 543 9.22 13.05 27.64
N PHE A 544 9.93 12.83 26.54
CA PHE A 544 9.38 12.35 25.27
C PHE A 544 10.05 11.02 24.89
N SER A 545 9.49 10.31 23.93
CA SER A 545 10.12 9.16 23.29
C SER A 545 9.93 9.28 21.79
N ASP A 546 11.02 9.53 21.09
CA ASP A 546 11.05 9.69 19.62
C ASP A 546 9.96 10.65 19.08
N PRO A 547 9.88 11.91 19.56
CA PRO A 547 8.90 12.87 19.06
C PRO A 547 9.15 13.13 17.57
N CYS A 548 8.10 13.09 16.73
CA CYS A 548 8.22 13.27 15.28
C CYS A 548 7.54 14.55 14.80
N GLY A 549 6.21 14.52 14.63
CA GLY A 549 5.44 15.65 14.10
C GLY A 549 5.29 16.76 15.11
N VAL A 550 5.41 18.01 14.64
CA VAL A 550 5.12 19.21 15.43
C VAL A 550 4.26 20.17 14.62
N ALA A 551 3.30 20.82 15.28
CA ALA A 551 2.46 21.84 14.66
C ALA A 551 2.20 22.98 15.63
N MET A 552 2.29 24.21 15.13
CA MET A 552 1.99 25.40 15.91
C MET A 552 0.50 25.73 15.83
N GLY A 553 -0.18 25.75 16.96
CA GLY A 553 -1.47 26.42 17.13
C GLY A 553 -1.30 27.81 17.75
N SER A 554 -2.38 28.41 18.24
CA SER A 554 -2.32 29.72 18.90
C SER A 554 -1.57 29.66 20.24
N GLY A 555 -0.26 29.89 20.22
CA GLY A 555 0.62 29.92 21.40
C GLY A 555 0.91 28.55 22.03
N THR A 556 0.48 27.46 21.37
CA THR A 556 0.68 26.08 21.82
C THR A 556 1.30 25.26 20.69
N LEU A 557 2.41 24.58 20.97
CA LEU A 557 3.00 23.62 20.04
C LEU A 557 2.47 22.22 20.36
N PHE A 558 1.83 21.59 19.39
CA PHE A 558 1.40 20.21 19.48
C PHE A 558 2.50 19.29 18.97
N VAL A 559 2.67 18.15 19.64
CA VAL A 559 3.75 17.20 19.37
C VAL A 559 3.17 15.79 19.30
N ALA A 560 3.48 15.07 18.22
CA ALA A 560 3.35 13.63 18.17
C ALA A 560 4.52 12.99 18.89
N ASP A 561 4.27 12.48 20.10
CA ASP A 561 5.24 11.78 20.93
C ASP A 561 5.22 10.29 20.54
N THR A 562 5.75 10.03 19.35
CA THR A 562 5.53 8.84 18.53
C THR A 562 5.79 7.54 19.29
N GLY A 563 6.95 7.45 19.95
CA GLY A 563 7.37 6.25 20.68
C GLY A 563 6.55 6.02 21.95
N ASN A 564 5.85 7.03 22.44
CA ASN A 564 4.93 6.91 23.58
C ASN A 564 3.47 6.69 23.16
N HIS A 565 3.15 6.73 21.85
CA HIS A 565 1.79 6.57 21.33
C HIS A 565 0.80 7.63 21.84
N ILE A 566 1.28 8.85 22.09
CA ILE A 566 0.48 9.96 22.65
C ILE A 566 0.70 11.28 21.92
N ILE A 567 -0.23 12.21 22.10
CA ILE A 567 -0.13 13.59 21.62
C ILE A 567 0.07 14.52 22.83
N ARG A 568 1.06 15.40 22.71
CA ARG A 568 1.44 16.38 23.74
C ARG A 568 1.14 17.80 23.26
N ALA A 569 0.89 18.69 24.21
CA ALA A 569 0.79 20.13 24.00
C ALA A 569 1.83 20.83 24.86
N ILE A 570 2.58 21.76 24.26
CA ILE A 570 3.57 22.61 24.91
C ILE A 570 3.07 24.05 24.88
N ASN A 571 2.85 24.63 26.04
CA ASN A 571 2.60 26.06 26.14
C ASN A 571 3.92 26.80 25.98
N ILE A 572 4.05 27.59 24.92
CA ILE A 572 5.35 28.16 24.50
C ILE A 572 5.82 29.28 25.44
N ALA A 573 4.89 29.97 26.10
CA ALA A 573 5.23 31.04 27.03
C ALA A 573 5.74 30.52 28.38
N THR A 574 5.27 29.35 28.81
CA THR A 574 5.57 28.79 30.15
C THR A 574 6.49 27.57 30.10
N GLY A 575 6.63 26.93 28.94
CA GLY A 575 7.34 25.65 28.79
C GLY A 575 6.60 24.44 29.36
N ALA A 576 5.35 24.60 29.81
CA ALA A 576 4.55 23.49 30.34
C ALA A 576 4.16 22.50 29.24
N VAL A 577 4.50 21.23 29.46
CA VAL A 577 4.17 20.09 28.60
C VAL A 577 3.07 19.27 29.26
N THR A 578 2.00 19.01 28.52
CA THR A 578 0.86 18.20 28.97
C THR A 578 0.49 17.16 27.92
N ARG A 579 0.05 15.98 28.36
CA ARG A 579 -0.59 15.00 27.48
C ARG A 579 -2.04 15.41 27.23
N ILE A 580 -2.42 15.49 25.96
CA ILE A 580 -3.79 15.84 25.55
C ILE A 580 -4.56 14.65 24.97
N ALA A 581 -3.87 13.64 24.42
CA ALA A 581 -4.50 12.43 23.93
C ALA A 581 -3.56 11.20 23.93
N GLY A 582 -4.14 10.00 23.95
CA GLY A 582 -3.45 8.72 23.96
C GLY A 582 -3.22 8.17 25.38
N THR A 583 -2.99 6.86 25.51
CA THR A 583 -2.69 6.21 26.81
C THR A 583 -1.25 5.70 26.83
N PRO A 584 -0.32 6.32 27.57
CA PRO A 584 1.09 5.90 27.59
C PRO A 584 1.24 4.50 28.18
N GLY A 585 2.25 3.75 27.73
CA GLY A 585 2.56 2.40 28.23
C GLY A 585 1.57 1.30 27.83
N LYS A 586 0.49 1.66 27.11
CA LYS A 586 -0.36 0.70 26.39
C LYS A 586 0.09 0.61 24.95
N GLU A 587 1.28 0.08 24.74
CA GLU A 587 1.67 -0.30 23.38
C GLU A 587 0.62 -1.27 22.84
N PRO A 588 0.01 -1.00 21.69
CA PRO A 588 -0.82 -2.00 21.03
C PRO A 588 0.05 -3.26 20.83
N PRO A 589 -0.49 -4.48 21.06
CA PRO A 589 0.22 -5.70 20.70
C PRO A 589 0.73 -5.53 19.27
N LEU A 590 2.02 -5.79 19.05
CA LEU A 590 2.68 -5.55 17.78
C LEU A 590 1.81 -6.10 16.64
N GLY A 591 1.34 -5.23 15.76
CA GLY A 591 0.58 -5.63 14.59
C GLY A 591 -0.94 -5.53 14.66
N MET A 592 -1.54 -5.16 15.78
CA MET A 592 -2.97 -4.90 15.78
C MET A 592 -3.23 -3.42 15.56
N ALA A 593 -4.09 -3.08 14.59
CA ALA A 593 -4.67 -1.75 14.57
C ALA A 593 -5.56 -1.64 15.82
N VAL A 594 -5.19 -0.75 16.74
CA VAL A 594 -5.95 -0.54 17.99
C VAL A 594 -6.57 0.84 17.94
N VAL A 595 -7.34 1.09 16.87
CA VAL A 595 -8.09 2.33 16.74
C VAL A 595 -9.20 2.31 17.79
N LYS A 596 -9.04 3.14 18.81
CA LYS A 596 -10.07 3.39 19.81
C LYS A 596 -10.32 4.89 19.91
N ASP A 597 -11.52 5.29 19.54
CA ASP A 597 -12.06 6.64 19.69
C ASP A 597 -12.58 6.89 21.11
N GLY A 598 -12.86 8.16 21.43
CA GLY A 598 -13.40 8.59 22.72
C GLY A 598 -12.64 9.77 23.32
N ALA A 599 -12.78 9.96 24.64
CA ALA A 599 -12.05 11.00 25.36
C ALA A 599 -10.53 10.84 25.18
N GLY A 600 -9.80 11.95 25.07
CA GLY A 600 -8.38 11.96 24.74
C GLY A 600 -7.53 11.04 25.61
N ASP A 601 -7.80 10.97 26.91
CA ASP A 601 -7.04 10.13 27.84
C ASP A 601 -7.33 8.63 27.76
N THR A 602 -8.35 8.23 27.00
CA THR A 602 -8.75 6.83 26.79
C THR A 602 -8.61 6.35 25.34
N ALA A 603 -8.40 7.28 24.41
CA ALA A 603 -8.12 6.98 23.01
C ALA A 603 -6.77 6.26 22.87
N LEU A 604 -6.66 5.43 21.83
CA LEU A 604 -5.45 4.66 21.55
C LEU A 604 -4.94 5.01 20.15
N PHE A 605 -3.64 5.28 20.06
CA PHE A 605 -2.90 5.55 18.84
C PHE A 605 -1.83 4.47 18.64
N SER A 606 -1.35 4.31 17.42
CA SER A 606 -0.24 3.45 17.04
C SER A 606 0.80 4.27 16.28
N TYR A 607 1.91 4.62 16.94
CA TYR A 607 3.01 5.41 16.38
C TYR A 607 2.54 6.65 15.60
N PRO A 608 1.81 7.59 16.22
CA PRO A 608 1.38 8.79 15.51
C PRO A 608 2.62 9.58 15.08
N SER A 609 2.76 9.92 13.80
CA SER A 609 3.98 10.60 13.31
C SER A 609 3.76 12.03 12.84
N GLY A 610 2.54 12.39 12.45
CA GLY A 610 2.18 13.70 11.91
C GLY A 610 1.13 14.38 12.75
N VAL A 611 1.26 15.70 12.85
CA VAL A 611 0.29 16.57 13.52
C VAL A 611 0.10 17.80 12.66
N ALA A 612 -1.14 18.22 12.44
CA ALA A 612 -1.45 19.45 11.73
C ALA A 612 -2.64 20.16 12.38
N VAL A 613 -2.61 21.49 12.38
CA VAL A 613 -3.67 22.34 12.90
C VAL A 613 -4.36 23.01 11.71
N ASP A 614 -5.69 22.91 11.63
CA ASP A 614 -6.44 23.62 10.60
C ASP A 614 -6.66 25.10 10.96
N ALA A 615 -7.20 25.88 10.02
CA ALA A 615 -7.46 27.32 10.23
C ALA A 615 -8.47 27.62 11.36
N THR A 616 -9.26 26.64 11.79
CA THR A 616 -10.21 26.76 12.89
C THR A 616 -9.66 26.29 14.24
N GLY A 617 -8.42 25.77 14.24
CA GLY A 617 -7.73 25.29 15.44
C GLY A 617 -7.95 23.81 15.74
N ASN A 618 -8.56 23.04 14.83
CA ASN A 618 -8.71 21.61 15.03
C ASN A 618 -7.41 20.86 14.74
N LEU A 619 -7.22 19.74 15.44
CA LEU A 619 -6.00 18.95 15.34
C LEU A 619 -6.24 17.65 14.56
N TYR A 620 -5.41 17.42 13.54
CA TYR A 620 -5.39 16.19 12.75
C TYR A 620 -4.09 15.45 12.99
N ILE A 621 -4.20 14.16 13.26
CA ILE A 621 -3.09 13.28 13.63
C ILE A 621 -2.95 12.18 12.59
N ALA A 622 -1.76 12.01 12.05
CA ALA A 622 -1.45 10.84 11.24
C ALA A 622 -1.15 9.70 12.21
N ASP A 623 -2.11 8.80 12.39
CA ASP A 623 -2.02 7.63 13.27
C ASP A 623 -1.39 6.48 12.48
N THR A 624 -0.10 6.66 12.19
CA THR A 624 0.64 5.99 11.12
C THR A 624 0.60 4.47 11.22
N GLY A 625 0.79 3.91 12.41
CA GLY A 625 0.75 2.47 12.63
C GLY A 625 -0.65 1.88 12.45
N ASN A 626 -1.70 2.69 12.61
CA ASN A 626 -3.08 2.31 12.36
C ASN A 626 -3.50 2.53 10.89
N GLY A 627 -2.72 3.28 10.09
CA GLY A 627 -3.06 3.57 8.70
C GLY A 627 -4.31 4.46 8.58
N THR A 628 -4.44 5.47 9.44
CA THR A 628 -5.60 6.38 9.42
C THR A 628 -5.24 7.81 9.87
N ILE A 629 -6.15 8.75 9.65
CA ILE A 629 -6.11 10.10 10.25
C ILE A 629 -7.08 10.13 11.43
N ARG A 630 -6.64 10.71 12.54
CA ARG A 630 -7.47 10.91 13.73
C ARG A 630 -7.69 12.40 13.92
N TYR A 631 -8.89 12.76 14.33
CA TYR A 631 -9.30 14.12 14.62
C TYR A 631 -9.40 14.31 16.13
N ILE A 632 -8.86 15.41 16.66
CA ILE A 632 -8.98 15.78 18.07
C ILE A 632 -9.70 17.12 18.18
N ASN A 633 -10.90 17.09 18.76
CA ASN A 633 -11.67 18.27 19.08
C ASN A 633 -11.17 18.86 20.42
N LEU A 634 -10.34 19.90 20.34
CA LEU A 634 -9.80 20.58 21.52
C LEU A 634 -10.89 21.36 22.29
N ALA A 635 -11.90 21.88 21.59
CA ALA A 635 -12.97 22.68 22.20
C ALA A 635 -13.95 21.80 23.01
N GLU A 636 -14.09 20.52 22.65
CA GLU A 636 -14.95 19.55 23.34
C GLU A 636 -14.16 18.66 24.33
N GLY A 637 -13.05 19.16 24.89
CA GLY A 637 -12.30 18.42 25.92
C GLY A 637 -11.42 17.30 25.35
N ASN A 638 -10.78 17.55 24.21
CA ASN A 638 -9.86 16.64 23.52
C ASN A 638 -10.51 15.31 23.10
N VAL A 639 -11.75 15.34 22.61
CA VAL A 639 -12.41 14.14 22.08
C VAL A 639 -11.73 13.71 20.78
N VAL A 640 -11.38 12.42 20.70
CA VAL A 640 -10.71 11.81 19.55
C VAL A 640 -11.72 11.00 18.75
N SER A 641 -11.76 11.22 17.43
CA SER A 641 -12.57 10.45 16.49
C SER A 641 -11.76 10.02 15.27
N THR A 642 -12.25 8.99 14.58
CA THR A 642 -11.71 8.51 13.29
C THR A 642 -12.63 8.96 12.15
N PRO A 643 -12.36 10.09 11.50
CA PRO A 643 -13.24 10.68 10.49
C PRO A 643 -13.34 9.91 9.16
N LEU A 644 -12.38 9.03 8.87
CA LEU A 644 -12.45 8.07 7.77
C LEU A 644 -12.77 6.71 8.40
N ALA A 645 -14.04 6.35 8.46
CA ALA A 645 -14.47 5.12 9.10
C ALA A 645 -13.76 3.93 8.46
N LEU A 646 -13.01 3.17 9.26
CA LEU A 646 -12.59 1.80 8.95
C LEU A 646 -13.85 0.90 8.97
N SER A 647 -14.83 1.11 8.10
CA SER A 647 -16.01 0.25 8.01
C SER A 647 -15.67 -0.94 7.09
N GLY A 648 -15.94 -2.21 7.38
CA GLY A 648 -16.47 -2.89 8.56
C GLY A 648 -16.10 -4.39 8.47
N SER A 649 -16.40 -5.13 9.54
CA SER A 649 -16.22 -6.59 9.62
C SER A 649 -16.80 -7.32 8.42
N ASP A 650 -16.01 -8.22 7.86
CA ASP A 650 -16.29 -9.09 6.74
C ASP A 650 -17.52 -9.98 7.00
N GLY A 651 -18.54 -9.84 6.16
CA GLY A 651 -19.67 -10.79 6.09
C GLY A 651 -19.29 -12.14 5.48
N SER A 652 -18.07 -12.63 5.74
CA SER A 652 -17.57 -13.88 5.17
C SER A 652 -18.20 -15.07 5.92
N SER A 653 -18.97 -15.89 5.20
CA SER A 653 -19.36 -17.23 5.68
C SER A 653 -18.43 -18.25 5.07
N ASP A 654 -17.41 -18.62 5.86
CA ASP A 654 -16.37 -19.61 5.56
C ASP A 654 -16.92 -21.04 5.59
N PRO A 655 -16.96 -21.78 4.47
CA PRO A 655 -17.23 -23.22 4.47
C PRO A 655 -15.95 -24.06 4.63
N GLY A 656 -14.78 -23.44 4.85
CA GLY A 656 -13.47 -24.10 4.91
C GLY A 656 -12.99 -24.50 6.30
N SER A 657 -13.74 -24.21 7.37
CA SER A 657 -13.42 -24.75 8.70
C SER A 657 -13.84 -26.22 8.80
N ASN A 658 -12.84 -27.09 8.91
CA ASN A 658 -13.02 -28.51 9.21
C ASN A 658 -13.85 -28.67 10.51
N PRO A 659 -14.98 -29.41 10.53
CA PRO A 659 -15.79 -29.56 11.72
C PRO A 659 -15.18 -30.64 12.62
N ASN A 660 -14.31 -30.23 13.55
CA ASN A 660 -14.07 -31.05 14.74
C ASN A 660 -13.62 -30.21 15.95
N PRO A 661 -14.40 -30.13 17.04
CA PRO A 661 -14.01 -29.41 18.24
C PRO A 661 -13.21 -30.32 19.18
N GLY A 662 -11.95 -29.98 19.44
CA GLY A 662 -11.15 -30.51 20.55
C GLY A 662 -10.79 -29.38 21.52
N PRO A 663 -10.73 -29.62 22.84
CA PRO A 663 -11.02 -28.60 23.84
C PRO A 663 -9.91 -27.55 24.00
N SER A 664 -10.39 -26.34 24.28
CA SER A 664 -9.68 -25.15 24.73
C SER A 664 -8.54 -25.39 25.71
N GLY A 665 -7.40 -24.74 25.45
CA GLY A 665 -6.37 -24.50 26.44
C GLY A 665 -5.02 -24.12 25.81
N GLY A 666 -4.72 -22.82 25.75
CA GLY A 666 -3.39 -22.35 25.39
C GLY A 666 -3.42 -20.94 24.82
N GLY A 667 -2.90 -19.97 25.58
CA GLY A 667 -2.74 -18.60 25.12
C GLY A 667 -1.82 -18.56 23.90
N GLY A 668 -2.36 -18.10 22.77
CA GLY A 668 -1.59 -17.85 21.56
C GLY A 668 -0.96 -16.47 21.63
N GLY A 669 0.37 -16.42 21.64
CA GLY A 669 1.12 -15.19 21.41
C GLY A 669 0.84 -14.70 19.99
N GLY A 670 0.28 -13.50 19.87
CA GLY A 670 -0.01 -12.87 18.58
C GLY A 670 1.18 -12.03 18.11
N SER A 671 1.49 -12.08 16.83
CA SER A 671 2.60 -11.35 16.21
C SER A 671 2.22 -10.52 14.98
N MET A 672 2.90 -9.37 14.91
CA MET A 672 3.15 -8.31 13.91
C MET A 672 2.23 -8.11 12.67
N SER A 673 2.04 -6.83 12.30
CA SER A 673 1.44 -6.35 11.05
C SER A 673 2.24 -5.18 10.51
N LEU A 674 2.15 -4.97 9.20
CA LEU A 674 3.08 -4.11 8.47
C LEU A 674 2.91 -2.61 8.73
N GLY A 675 1.73 -2.11 9.10
CA GLY A 675 1.61 -0.73 9.60
C GLY A 675 2.49 -0.50 10.83
N GLY A 676 2.58 -1.52 11.69
CA GLY A 676 3.53 -1.60 12.79
C GLY A 676 4.96 -1.90 12.33
N MET A 677 5.21 -2.83 11.40
CA MET A 677 6.56 -3.17 10.95
C MET A 677 7.24 -2.10 10.08
N LEU A 678 6.52 -1.24 9.35
CA LEU A 678 7.11 -0.10 8.62
C LEU A 678 7.46 1.03 9.59
N ALA A 679 6.58 1.32 10.56
CA ALA A 679 6.89 2.20 11.68
C ALA A 679 8.05 1.66 12.54
N LEU A 680 8.10 0.34 12.79
CA LEU A 680 9.20 -0.34 13.47
C LEU A 680 10.45 -0.50 12.59
N ALA A 681 10.38 -0.57 11.27
CA ALA A 681 11.54 -0.61 10.37
C ALA A 681 12.14 0.79 10.20
N LEU A 682 11.31 1.84 10.27
CA LEU A 682 11.75 3.23 10.40
C LEU A 682 12.40 3.48 11.77
N LEU A 683 11.79 2.97 12.86
CA LEU A 683 12.39 2.99 14.20
C LEU A 683 13.57 2.03 14.37
N ALA A 684 13.65 0.91 13.64
CA ALA A 684 14.76 -0.04 13.68
C ALA A 684 15.90 0.36 12.74
N ALA A 685 15.63 1.09 11.65
CA ALA A 685 16.64 1.85 10.93
C ALA A 685 17.19 2.98 11.82
N HIS A 686 16.33 3.67 12.59
CA HIS A 686 16.72 4.64 13.62
C HIS A 686 17.50 4.01 14.81
N ARG A 687 17.12 2.83 15.31
CA ARG A 687 17.76 2.13 16.45
C ARG A 687 19.01 1.31 16.07
N ARG A 688 19.11 0.78 14.84
CA ARG A 688 20.29 -0.01 14.41
C ARG A 688 21.47 0.87 13.97
N TRP A 689 21.23 2.14 13.67
CA TRP A 689 22.30 3.08 13.29
C TRP A 689 22.91 3.78 14.52
N SER A 690 22.10 4.15 15.52
CA SER A 690 22.57 4.70 16.81
C SER A 690 23.36 3.71 17.68
N ALA A 691 23.23 2.40 17.44
CA ALA A 691 24.00 1.37 18.14
C ALA A 691 25.35 1.02 17.48
N ARG A 692 25.72 1.66 16.35
CA ARG A 692 26.95 1.36 15.59
C ARG A 692 27.90 2.53 15.37
N GLN A 693 27.72 3.68 16.03
CA GLN A 693 28.75 4.73 16.10
C GLN A 693 28.90 5.29 17.51
#